data_AF-A0A3C0NBJ3-F1
#
_entry.id   AF-A0A3C0NBJ3-F1
#
_cell.length_a   1.000
_cell.length_b   1.000
_cell.length_c   1.000
_cell.angle_alpha   90.00
_cell.angle_beta   90.00
_cell.angle_gamma   90.00
#
_symmetry.space_group_name_H-M   'P 1'
#
loop_
_entity.id
_entity.type
_entity.pdbx_description
1 polymer ?
#
loop_
_entity_poly.entity_id
_entity_poly.type
_entity_poly.pdbx_seq_one_letter_code
_entity_poly.pdbx_strand_id
1 'polypeptide(L)'
;MSEVDSIRFATFNASLNRNNLGQLITDLSTPNNAQAKTVAEIIQRTNPDILLVNEFDFDAGGQAAQLFQQNYLSVSQNGVNPVEYPYFYVAPSNTGVASGFDLNNNGTVVTTPGAPGYGDDALGFGNFPGQYGMVIYSKYPIDTENVRTFQNFLWEDMPGALLPDNPNTAAANDWYSPEELEVFRLSSKSHWDVPVEVNGETVHVLVSHPTPPTFDGLEDRNGKRNHDEIRFWSDYITPGQGSYIYDDAGDYGGLGPGSRFVIMGDQNADPNDGDSVDNAIRQLLDNPLINTSITPSSEGGAEQAALQGGANTTHITDPAFDTADFADTTPGNLRVDYVLPSQNLEITDAAVFWPESTDPQFSLVGTFNPSIPGGFPSSDHRLVRVDVTPEPSTPDFNRQSVSNVEFIGEVTFPTGLTFEGTQVGGLSGIAYDRFNNVFYSISDDRSQFNPARFYTLSINLSDGRLDNGDVTFQDVTTITDENGQPFALNSLDPEGIAFSERGTLFISSEGERSTNRLLNPFINEFSLQGRQFNELPVPDRFNPRGTGANDPGIRNNLAFESLTITPNQRFLFTATENALVQDGPAATLTNGSPSRILQYDLQTGQEVGEFLYITDPVADAPNPVGSFNTNGLVELLALDNNGTFLSLERSFSTGVGNSVKLYQTSILGATDISNLDSVNGVDVDAAQKRLLLDFGDLGITLDNLEGIALGPKLADGRQSLIVVADNNFSSTQFTQILSFALDIDAIAGVAPIIGSDTNDILYGDNANDTIQGRGGNDQIFGGEGINTLFGDSGDDLIYGGSQADTITGGTGNDTIYTSEGNNTVFGSAGDDIIYSGSGSDVINGGTGNDTIWLGGGRDIVVLARGNGVDTINNFQLGLTQIGLTGGLTFSDLAIAQVDGATLISAGNELLAALSWVQASSINSSSFVTV
;
A
#
# COMPACT_ATOMS: atom_id res chain seq x y z
N MET A 1 9.13 22.81 9.20
CA MET A 1 8.71 21.99 8.06
C MET A 1 9.44 22.54 6.85
N SER A 2 10.47 21.85 6.39
CA SER A 2 11.00 22.08 5.04
C SER A 2 9.89 21.72 4.05
N GLU A 3 9.63 22.57 3.05
CA GLU A 3 8.80 22.18 1.92
C GLU A 3 9.33 20.84 1.38
N VAL A 4 8.44 19.87 1.18
CA VAL A 4 8.76 18.66 0.41
C VAL A 4 8.95 19.17 -1.02
N ASP A 5 10.15 19.01 -1.58
CA ASP A 5 10.48 19.49 -2.92
C ASP A 5 9.61 18.73 -3.94
N SER A 6 8.69 19.44 -4.59
CA SER A 6 7.87 18.91 -5.68
C SER A 6 8.73 18.58 -6.90
N ILE A 7 8.46 17.45 -7.56
CA ILE A 7 9.16 16.97 -8.75
C ILE A 7 8.31 17.28 -9.99
N ARG A 8 8.89 17.95 -10.97
CA ARG A 8 8.22 18.30 -12.23
C ARG A 8 8.55 17.31 -13.35
N PHE A 9 7.54 16.59 -13.80
CA PHE A 9 7.58 15.75 -14.99
C PHE A 9 6.99 16.52 -16.19
N ALA A 10 7.63 16.45 -17.35
CA ALA A 10 7.11 17.09 -18.56
C ALA A 10 7.36 16.30 -19.84
N THR A 11 6.41 16.32 -20.76
CA THR A 11 6.59 15.81 -22.12
C THR A 11 6.49 16.94 -23.12
N PHE A 12 7.26 16.87 -24.21
CA PHE A 12 7.18 17.80 -25.32
C PHE A 12 7.50 17.11 -26.65
N ASN A 13 6.48 16.88 -27.48
CA ASN A 13 6.72 16.63 -28.89
C ASN A 13 7.24 17.92 -29.54
N ALA A 14 8.56 17.98 -29.77
CA ALA A 14 9.25 19.20 -30.18
C ALA A 14 9.42 19.32 -31.70
N SER A 15 8.96 18.33 -32.47
CA SER A 15 9.10 18.27 -33.94
C SER A 15 10.53 18.57 -34.40
N LEU A 16 11.51 18.02 -33.65
CA LEU A 16 12.95 18.11 -33.90
C LEU A 16 13.46 16.96 -34.79
N ASN A 17 12.57 16.31 -35.52
CA ASN A 17 12.88 15.32 -36.53
C ASN A 17 13.29 15.99 -37.85
N ARG A 18 14.00 15.28 -38.73
CA ARG A 18 14.42 15.81 -40.03
C ARG A 18 14.13 14.82 -41.15
N ASN A 19 14.07 15.33 -42.38
CA ASN A 19 13.85 14.51 -43.57
C ASN A 19 15.09 13.73 -44.02
N ASN A 20 16.27 14.06 -43.48
CA ASN A 20 17.53 13.40 -43.83
C ASN A 20 18.25 12.91 -42.58
N LEU A 21 18.77 11.68 -42.65
CA LEU A 21 19.57 11.08 -41.59
C LEU A 21 20.76 11.99 -41.22
N GLY A 22 20.94 12.24 -39.92
CA GLY A 22 22.03 13.05 -39.37
C GLY A 22 21.87 14.57 -39.53
N GLN A 23 20.76 15.03 -40.13
CA GLN A 23 20.51 16.46 -40.25
C GLN A 23 20.22 17.12 -38.88
N LEU A 24 19.58 16.41 -37.95
CA LEU A 24 19.35 16.93 -36.60
C LEU A 24 20.68 17.25 -35.89
N ILE A 25 21.65 16.32 -35.93
CA ILE A 25 23.01 16.55 -35.40
C ILE A 25 23.65 17.80 -36.04
N THR A 26 23.50 17.95 -37.36
CA THR A 26 24.03 19.12 -38.08
C THR A 26 23.41 20.42 -37.58
N ASP A 27 22.09 20.45 -37.42
CA ASP A 27 21.34 21.62 -36.95
C ASP A 27 21.71 21.98 -35.50
N LEU A 28 21.89 20.98 -34.64
CA LEU A 28 22.20 21.16 -33.23
C LEU A 28 23.70 21.44 -32.97
N SER A 29 24.57 21.19 -33.96
CA SER A 29 26.03 21.40 -33.83
C SER A 29 26.46 22.85 -33.62
N THR A 30 25.57 23.81 -33.89
CA THR A 30 25.77 25.24 -33.64
C THR A 30 24.59 25.79 -32.85
N PRO A 31 24.72 26.87 -32.05
CA PRO A 31 23.63 27.44 -31.26
C PRO A 31 22.76 28.41 -32.09
N ASN A 32 22.47 28.09 -33.36
CA ASN A 32 21.84 29.02 -34.30
C ASN A 32 20.53 28.53 -34.92
N ASN A 33 20.14 27.27 -34.72
CA ASN A 33 18.86 26.78 -35.22
C ASN A 33 17.71 27.49 -34.50
N ALA A 34 16.82 28.13 -35.24
CA ALA A 34 15.76 28.97 -34.68
C ALA A 34 14.74 28.16 -33.87
N GLN A 35 14.26 27.03 -34.42
CA GLN A 35 13.30 26.15 -33.76
C GLN A 35 13.87 25.61 -32.45
N ALA A 36 15.10 25.09 -32.47
CA ALA A 36 15.75 24.55 -31.28
C ALA A 36 15.95 25.61 -30.18
N LYS A 37 16.16 26.89 -30.52
CA LYS A 37 16.17 27.97 -29.52
C LYS A 37 14.80 28.18 -28.88
N THR A 38 13.75 28.20 -29.69
CA THR A 38 12.37 28.36 -29.20
C THR A 38 11.98 27.21 -28.27
N VAL A 39 12.26 25.96 -28.68
CA VAL A 39 12.03 24.75 -27.88
C VAL A 39 12.82 24.81 -26.57
N ALA A 40 14.11 25.17 -26.63
CA ALA A 40 14.94 25.29 -25.43
C ALA A 40 14.47 26.40 -24.49
N GLU A 41 13.97 27.53 -25.01
CA GLU A 41 13.40 28.58 -24.16
C GLU A 41 12.15 28.11 -23.41
N ILE A 42 11.25 27.38 -24.09
CA ILE A 42 10.07 26.78 -23.45
C ILE A 42 10.50 25.84 -22.33
N ILE A 43 11.46 24.94 -22.60
CA ILE A 43 12.00 24.02 -21.59
C ILE A 43 12.66 24.78 -20.43
N GLN A 44 13.39 25.87 -20.70
CA GLN A 44 14.04 26.69 -19.66
C GLN A 44 13.03 27.43 -18.76
N ARG A 45 11.90 27.87 -19.34
CA ARG A 45 10.82 28.52 -18.58
C ARG A 45 10.05 27.52 -17.73
N THR A 46 9.81 26.33 -18.27
CA THR A 46 9.13 25.25 -17.53
C THR A 46 10.05 24.58 -16.51
N ASN A 47 11.36 24.51 -16.77
CA ASN A 47 12.39 23.92 -15.93
C ASN A 47 12.02 22.53 -15.34
N PRO A 48 11.57 21.56 -16.15
CA PRO A 48 11.21 20.24 -15.65
C PRO A 48 12.41 19.53 -15.03
N ASP A 49 12.16 18.60 -14.12
CA ASP A 49 13.20 17.78 -13.52
C ASP A 49 13.45 16.52 -14.35
N ILE A 50 12.37 15.97 -14.92
CA ILE A 50 12.39 14.85 -15.86
C ILE A 50 11.59 15.26 -17.09
N LEU A 51 12.24 15.22 -18.25
CA LEU A 51 11.71 15.70 -19.52
C LEU A 51 11.80 14.60 -20.59
N LEU A 52 10.65 14.25 -21.17
CA LEU A 52 10.59 13.50 -22.42
C LEU A 52 10.48 14.46 -23.60
N VAL A 53 11.29 14.26 -24.63
CA VAL A 53 11.16 14.96 -25.92
C VAL A 53 10.85 13.95 -27.01
N ASN A 54 9.66 14.04 -27.59
CA ASN A 54 9.25 13.26 -28.76
C ASN A 54 9.68 13.93 -30.06
N GLU A 55 9.67 13.18 -31.15
CA GLU A 55 10.16 13.60 -32.47
C GLU A 55 11.59 14.12 -32.43
N PHE A 56 12.47 13.34 -31.81
CA PHE A 56 13.89 13.61 -31.72
C PHE A 56 14.64 12.47 -32.42
N ASP A 57 15.13 12.71 -33.64
CA ASP A 57 15.77 11.67 -34.45
C ASP A 57 16.85 10.92 -33.66
N PHE A 58 16.76 9.59 -33.65
CA PHE A 58 17.66 8.72 -32.91
C PHE A 58 19.05 8.70 -33.55
N ASP A 59 20.07 8.76 -32.71
CA ASP A 59 21.44 8.42 -33.06
C ASP A 59 22.06 7.55 -31.96
N ALA A 60 22.71 6.45 -32.34
CA ALA A 60 23.21 5.47 -31.40
C ALA A 60 24.29 6.00 -30.44
N GLY A 61 24.90 7.16 -30.75
CA GLY A 61 25.91 7.79 -29.90
C GLY A 61 25.33 8.81 -28.91
N GLY A 62 24.03 9.12 -28.99
CA GLY A 62 23.41 10.22 -28.25
C GLY A 62 23.99 11.60 -28.57
N GLN A 63 24.61 11.76 -29.74
CA GLN A 63 25.29 13.00 -30.13
C GLN A 63 24.30 14.16 -30.28
N ALA A 64 23.12 13.92 -30.87
CA ALA A 64 22.09 14.94 -30.99
C ALA A 64 21.65 15.42 -29.59
N ALA A 65 21.45 14.50 -28.66
CA ALA A 65 21.04 14.82 -27.30
C ALA A 65 22.10 15.68 -26.57
N GLN A 66 23.38 15.27 -26.64
CA GLN A 66 24.50 16.03 -26.08
C GLN A 66 24.61 17.43 -26.67
N LEU A 67 24.44 17.58 -27.99
CA LEU A 67 24.51 18.86 -28.67
C LEU A 67 23.32 19.77 -28.30
N PHE A 68 22.11 19.20 -28.15
CA PHE A 68 20.96 19.97 -27.68
C PHE A 68 21.18 20.48 -26.25
N GLN A 69 21.64 19.60 -25.34
CA GLN A 69 22.02 20.00 -23.98
C GLN A 69 23.08 21.11 -24.01
N GLN A 70 24.18 20.91 -24.74
CA GLN A 70 25.33 21.82 -24.72
C GLN A 70 25.03 23.19 -25.34
N ASN A 71 24.42 23.22 -26.53
CA ASN A 71 24.30 24.43 -27.33
C ASN A 71 22.99 25.20 -27.11
N TYR A 72 21.99 24.57 -26.50
CA TYR A 72 20.66 25.14 -26.37
C TYR A 72 20.16 25.13 -24.92
N LEU A 73 20.10 23.98 -24.23
CA LEU A 73 19.55 23.91 -22.86
C LEU A 73 20.46 24.56 -21.82
N SER A 74 21.79 24.32 -21.91
CA SER A 74 22.82 24.96 -21.08
C SER A 74 23.15 26.40 -21.50
N VAL A 75 22.47 26.95 -22.51
CA VAL A 75 22.68 28.31 -23.01
C VAL A 75 21.41 29.13 -22.81
N SER A 76 21.52 30.27 -22.12
CA SER A 76 20.35 31.13 -21.86
C SER A 76 19.68 31.56 -23.17
N GLN A 77 18.39 31.26 -23.29
CA GLN A 77 17.54 31.76 -24.37
C GLN A 77 16.78 32.99 -23.86
N ASN A 78 16.96 34.13 -24.53
CA ASN A 78 16.27 35.39 -24.21
C ASN A 78 16.31 35.81 -22.72
N GLY A 79 17.42 35.50 -22.02
CA GLY A 79 17.63 35.88 -20.62
C GLY A 79 16.96 34.95 -19.59
N VAL A 80 16.36 33.84 -20.03
CA VAL A 80 15.88 32.77 -19.15
C VAL A 80 17.08 31.94 -18.65
N ASN A 81 16.99 31.44 -17.42
CA ASN A 81 18.06 30.63 -16.85
C ASN A 81 18.25 29.33 -17.66
N PRO A 82 19.50 28.93 -17.96
CA PRO A 82 19.78 27.62 -18.52
C PRO A 82 19.27 26.49 -17.63
N VAL A 83 19.01 25.33 -18.23
CA VAL A 83 18.68 24.09 -17.53
C VAL A 83 19.70 23.03 -17.89
N GLU A 84 20.21 22.34 -16.87
CA GLU A 84 21.21 21.29 -17.02
C GLU A 84 20.63 19.95 -16.60
N TYR A 85 20.69 18.99 -17.51
CA TYR A 85 20.35 17.60 -17.25
C TYR A 85 21.63 16.76 -17.29
N PRO A 86 22.17 16.33 -16.13
CA PRO A 86 23.34 15.46 -16.07
C PRO A 86 23.12 14.07 -16.67
N TYR A 87 21.86 13.63 -16.75
CA TYR A 87 21.50 12.32 -17.28
C TYR A 87 20.58 12.47 -18.48
N PHE A 88 20.77 11.60 -19.48
CA PHE A 88 19.84 11.45 -20.59
C PHE A 88 19.80 9.99 -21.04
N TYR A 89 18.71 9.59 -21.68
CA TYR A 89 18.54 8.26 -22.24
C TYR A 89 17.98 8.34 -23.67
N VAL A 90 18.53 7.53 -24.57
CA VAL A 90 18.06 7.33 -25.95
C VAL A 90 18.12 5.85 -26.27
N ALA A 91 17.16 5.35 -27.04
CA ALA A 91 17.13 3.98 -27.51
C ALA A 91 16.60 3.90 -28.96
N PRO A 92 16.86 2.79 -29.68
CA PRO A 92 16.36 2.59 -31.02
C PRO A 92 14.82 2.70 -31.10
N SER A 93 14.35 3.20 -32.24
CA SER A 93 12.93 3.31 -32.60
C SER A 93 12.62 2.37 -33.79
N ASN A 94 11.39 1.86 -33.88
CA ASN A 94 10.94 1.05 -35.01
C ASN A 94 10.68 1.85 -36.30
N THR A 95 10.61 3.17 -36.19
CA THR A 95 10.45 4.08 -37.31
C THR A 95 11.55 3.94 -38.36
N GLY A 96 11.12 3.77 -39.61
CA GLY A 96 12.00 3.64 -40.75
C GLY A 96 12.91 2.42 -40.73
N VAL A 97 12.66 1.42 -39.88
CA VAL A 97 13.31 0.11 -39.95
C VAL A 97 12.60 -0.72 -41.03
N ALA A 98 13.34 -1.13 -42.07
CA ALA A 98 12.74 -1.89 -43.18
C ALA A 98 12.19 -3.23 -42.70
N SER A 99 10.91 -3.52 -42.99
CA SER A 99 10.28 -4.81 -42.65
C SER A 99 10.72 -5.94 -43.59
N GLY A 100 10.97 -5.60 -44.86
CA GLY A 100 11.18 -6.57 -45.94
C GLY A 100 9.88 -7.05 -46.61
N PHE A 101 8.72 -6.50 -46.22
CA PHE A 101 7.39 -6.88 -46.68
C PHE A 101 6.60 -5.67 -47.23
N ASP A 102 5.45 -5.94 -47.86
CA ASP A 102 4.56 -4.96 -48.50
C ASP A 102 3.40 -4.65 -47.55
N LEU A 103 3.70 -3.92 -46.47
CA LEU A 103 2.79 -3.77 -45.33
C LEU A 103 1.53 -2.94 -45.67
N ASN A 104 1.55 -2.19 -46.77
CA ASN A 104 0.40 -1.44 -47.27
C ASN A 104 -0.32 -2.12 -48.45
N ASN A 105 0.10 -3.34 -48.84
CA ASN A 105 -0.52 -4.14 -49.89
C ASN A 105 -0.63 -3.42 -51.25
N ASN A 106 0.33 -2.57 -51.60
CA ASN A 106 0.32 -1.83 -52.88
C ASN A 106 0.92 -2.63 -54.06
N GLY A 107 1.49 -3.81 -53.79
CA GLY A 107 2.14 -4.70 -54.73
C GLY A 107 3.66 -4.47 -54.88
N THR A 108 4.27 -3.62 -54.06
CA THR A 108 5.69 -3.25 -54.13
C THR A 108 6.31 -3.21 -52.74
N VAL A 109 7.42 -3.93 -52.56
CA VAL A 109 8.25 -3.86 -51.35
C VAL A 109 9.38 -2.85 -51.55
N VAL A 110 9.47 -1.85 -50.66
CA VAL A 110 10.49 -0.79 -50.71
C VAL A 110 11.39 -0.83 -49.47
N THR A 111 12.64 -1.29 -49.62
CA THR A 111 13.60 -1.45 -48.50
C THR A 111 14.78 -0.47 -48.54
N THR A 112 14.78 0.51 -49.46
CA THR A 112 15.86 1.49 -49.57
C THR A 112 15.47 2.81 -48.88
N PRO A 113 16.17 3.22 -47.80
CA PRO A 113 15.88 4.48 -47.10
C PRO A 113 15.80 5.69 -48.05
N GLY A 114 14.78 6.52 -47.86
CA GLY A 114 14.50 7.72 -48.65
C GLY A 114 13.92 7.48 -50.05
N ALA A 115 13.72 6.23 -50.48
CA ALA A 115 12.98 5.94 -51.71
C ALA A 115 11.47 6.19 -51.52
N PRO A 116 10.74 6.66 -52.55
CA PRO A 116 9.28 6.78 -52.48
C PRO A 116 8.64 5.43 -52.09
N GLY A 117 7.79 5.43 -51.06
CA GLY A 117 7.15 4.23 -50.51
C GLY A 117 7.93 3.54 -49.37
N TYR A 118 9.17 3.96 -49.07
CA TYR A 118 9.98 3.31 -48.03
C TYR A 118 9.32 3.32 -46.65
N GLY A 119 8.75 4.47 -46.24
CA GLY A 119 8.12 4.60 -44.94
C GLY A 119 6.87 3.72 -44.79
N ASP A 120 6.17 3.45 -45.89
CA ASP A 120 4.94 2.65 -45.87
C ASP A 120 5.19 1.15 -45.65
N ASP A 121 6.41 0.68 -45.94
CA ASP A 121 6.87 -0.71 -45.76
C ASP A 121 7.83 -0.89 -44.59
N ALA A 122 8.03 0.16 -43.78
CA ALA A 122 8.83 0.09 -42.56
C ALA A 122 7.99 -0.44 -41.38
N LEU A 123 8.64 -1.04 -40.37
CA LEU A 123 7.98 -1.56 -39.16
C LEU A 123 7.23 -0.45 -38.39
N GLY A 124 7.70 0.79 -38.49
CA GLY A 124 6.94 2.01 -38.25
C GLY A 124 7.30 3.05 -39.30
N PHE A 125 6.39 3.98 -39.59
CA PHE A 125 6.60 4.95 -40.67
C PHE A 125 7.83 5.83 -40.43
N GLY A 126 8.71 5.91 -41.42
CA GLY A 126 9.89 6.77 -41.40
C GLY A 126 10.74 6.60 -42.66
N ASN A 127 11.40 7.68 -43.10
CA ASN A 127 12.23 7.69 -44.31
C ASN A 127 13.63 7.10 -44.10
N PHE A 128 14.05 6.91 -42.85
CA PHE A 128 15.29 6.26 -42.46
C PHE A 128 15.17 5.69 -41.03
N PRO A 129 15.96 4.65 -40.67
CA PRO A 129 15.92 4.07 -39.33
C PRO A 129 16.19 5.11 -38.24
N GLY A 130 15.27 5.23 -37.28
CA GLY A 130 15.40 6.14 -36.14
C GLY A 130 14.82 7.54 -36.33
N GLN A 131 14.20 7.85 -37.48
CA GLN A 131 13.47 9.12 -37.64
C GLN A 131 12.32 9.22 -36.63
N TYR A 132 12.01 10.38 -36.05
CA TYR A 132 10.93 10.52 -35.05
C TYR A 132 11.17 9.74 -33.72
N GLY A 133 12.44 9.54 -33.34
CA GLY A 133 12.79 8.92 -32.06
C GLY A 133 12.40 9.78 -30.85
N MET A 134 12.93 9.41 -29.68
CA MET A 134 12.72 10.14 -28.43
C MET A 134 14.02 10.31 -27.65
N VAL A 135 14.02 11.24 -26.69
CA VAL A 135 15.07 11.37 -25.68
C VAL A 135 14.46 11.74 -24.34
N ILE A 136 14.94 11.10 -23.26
CA ILE A 136 14.68 11.55 -21.89
C ILE A 136 15.88 12.37 -21.40
N TYR A 137 15.60 13.49 -20.75
CA TYR A 137 16.57 14.25 -19.96
C TYR A 137 16.14 14.24 -18.50
N SER A 138 17.08 14.05 -17.57
CA SER A 138 16.78 13.97 -16.14
C SER A 138 17.83 14.71 -15.30
N LYS A 139 17.34 15.45 -14.29
CA LYS A 139 18.16 16.00 -13.20
C LYS A 139 18.56 14.91 -12.19
N TYR A 140 17.80 13.82 -12.16
CA TYR A 140 17.98 12.67 -11.29
C TYR A 140 18.66 11.49 -12.01
N PRO A 141 19.44 10.65 -11.31
CA PRO A 141 20.08 9.48 -11.92
C PRO A 141 19.07 8.55 -12.58
N ILE A 142 19.39 8.10 -13.79
CA ILE A 142 18.65 7.04 -14.50
C ILE A 142 19.31 5.71 -14.16
N ASP A 143 18.53 4.74 -13.70
CA ASP A 143 19.00 3.37 -13.49
C ASP A 143 19.05 2.62 -14.82
N THR A 144 20.12 2.85 -15.57
CA THR A 144 20.30 2.27 -16.91
C THR A 144 20.40 0.75 -16.93
N GLU A 145 20.72 0.10 -15.80
CA GLU A 145 20.83 -1.36 -15.75
C GLU A 145 19.46 -2.04 -15.76
N ASN A 146 18.43 -1.37 -15.23
CA ASN A 146 17.06 -1.88 -15.14
C ASN A 146 16.09 -1.23 -16.14
N VAL A 147 16.60 -0.50 -17.14
CA VAL A 147 15.76 0.02 -18.23
C VAL A 147 15.24 -1.13 -19.07
N ARG A 148 13.93 -1.13 -19.34
CA ARG A 148 13.28 -2.07 -20.26
C ARG A 148 12.84 -1.35 -21.51
N THR A 149 13.16 -1.92 -22.67
CA THR A 149 12.69 -1.45 -23.97
C THR A 149 11.85 -2.53 -24.64
N PHE A 150 10.81 -2.10 -25.36
CA PHE A 150 9.85 -3.02 -25.97
C PHE A 150 9.85 -2.89 -27.50
N GLN A 151 11.03 -2.68 -28.10
CA GLN A 151 11.16 -2.48 -29.55
C GLN A 151 10.72 -3.72 -30.32
N ASN A 152 11.06 -4.91 -29.84
CA ASN A 152 10.84 -6.16 -30.54
C ASN A 152 9.53 -6.88 -30.19
N PHE A 153 8.75 -6.34 -29.25
CA PHE A 153 7.46 -6.92 -28.88
C PHE A 153 6.52 -6.94 -30.08
N LEU A 154 6.01 -8.13 -30.45
CA LEU A 154 5.16 -8.32 -31.64
C LEU A 154 3.71 -7.93 -31.36
N TRP A 155 3.03 -7.38 -32.37
CA TRP A 155 1.62 -7.01 -32.22
C TRP A 155 0.73 -8.25 -32.04
N GLU A 156 1.03 -9.33 -32.75
CA GLU A 156 0.26 -10.58 -32.65
C GLU A 156 0.37 -11.28 -31.29
N ASP A 157 1.40 -10.97 -30.49
CA ASP A 157 1.61 -11.58 -29.17
C ASP A 157 0.68 -10.98 -28.11
N MET A 158 0.00 -9.86 -28.39
CA MET A 158 -1.02 -9.33 -27.49
C MET A 158 -2.25 -10.24 -27.45
N PRO A 159 -2.71 -10.66 -26.25
CA PRO A 159 -3.97 -11.37 -26.11
C PRO A 159 -5.13 -10.54 -26.66
N GLY A 160 -5.78 -11.06 -27.71
CA GLY A 160 -6.90 -10.37 -28.36
C GLY A 160 -6.49 -9.13 -29.17
N ALA A 161 -5.25 -9.09 -29.70
CA ALA A 161 -4.77 -8.01 -30.56
C ALA A 161 -5.80 -7.60 -31.63
N LEU A 162 -6.01 -6.30 -31.81
CA LEU A 162 -6.90 -5.72 -32.81
C LEU A 162 -6.24 -5.72 -34.21
N LEU A 163 -5.91 -6.90 -34.72
CA LEU A 163 -5.34 -7.00 -36.06
C LEU A 163 -6.34 -6.52 -37.13
N PRO A 164 -5.89 -5.84 -38.20
CA PRO A 164 -6.77 -5.29 -39.22
C PRO A 164 -7.28 -6.33 -40.22
N ASP A 165 -8.52 -6.14 -40.68
CA ASP A 165 -9.15 -6.96 -41.73
C ASP A 165 -8.81 -6.37 -43.11
N ASN A 166 -8.63 -7.22 -44.11
CA ASN A 166 -8.61 -6.75 -45.49
C ASN A 166 -10.06 -6.48 -45.95
N PRO A 167 -10.42 -5.23 -46.30
CA PRO A 167 -11.81 -4.89 -46.67
C PRO A 167 -12.27 -5.56 -47.98
N ASN A 168 -11.36 -6.20 -48.72
CA ASN A 168 -11.66 -6.92 -49.96
C ASN A 168 -11.89 -8.42 -49.77
N THR A 169 -11.72 -8.95 -48.56
CA THR A 169 -11.93 -10.36 -48.23
C THR A 169 -13.03 -10.50 -47.17
N ALA A 170 -13.38 -11.73 -46.83
CA ALA A 170 -14.32 -12.03 -45.76
C ALA A 170 -13.65 -12.70 -44.55
N ALA A 171 -12.33 -12.89 -44.60
CA ALA A 171 -11.58 -13.41 -43.47
C ALA A 171 -11.28 -12.26 -42.51
N ALA A 172 -11.21 -12.57 -41.22
CA ALA A 172 -10.82 -11.60 -40.19
C ALA A 172 -9.31 -11.64 -39.99
N ASN A 173 -8.75 -10.52 -39.55
CA ASN A 173 -7.35 -10.30 -39.20
C ASN A 173 -6.38 -10.71 -40.32
N ASP A 174 -6.77 -10.47 -41.58
CA ASP A 174 -6.06 -10.97 -42.76
C ASP A 174 -5.43 -9.87 -43.61
N TRP A 175 -5.28 -8.66 -43.07
CA TRP A 175 -4.50 -7.61 -43.74
C TRP A 175 -3.02 -8.00 -43.86
N TYR A 176 -2.45 -8.54 -42.78
CA TYR A 176 -1.08 -9.03 -42.74
C TYR A 176 -1.07 -10.56 -42.86
N SER A 177 -0.10 -11.07 -43.63
CA SER A 177 0.22 -12.49 -43.72
C SER A 177 0.87 -13.01 -42.42
N PRO A 178 0.84 -14.34 -42.16
CA PRO A 178 1.55 -14.92 -41.03
C PRO A 178 3.04 -14.57 -41.01
N GLU A 179 3.70 -14.55 -42.17
CA GLU A 179 5.13 -14.20 -42.27
C GLU A 179 5.42 -12.72 -41.96
N GLU A 180 4.45 -11.82 -42.21
CA GLU A 180 4.56 -10.41 -41.82
C GLU A 180 4.41 -10.23 -40.31
N LEU A 181 3.46 -10.95 -39.70
CA LEU A 181 3.20 -10.85 -38.26
C LEU A 181 4.40 -11.34 -37.41
N GLU A 182 5.16 -12.33 -37.91
CA GLU A 182 6.40 -12.82 -37.26
C GLU A 182 7.45 -11.72 -37.02
N VAL A 183 7.37 -10.59 -37.75
CA VAL A 183 8.29 -9.46 -37.60
C VAL A 183 7.59 -8.14 -37.23
N PHE A 184 6.27 -8.07 -37.29
CA PHE A 184 5.55 -6.81 -37.15
C PHE A 184 5.37 -6.43 -35.68
N ARG A 185 6.09 -5.38 -35.29
CA ARG A 185 6.18 -4.90 -33.91
C ARG A 185 4.89 -4.22 -33.49
N LEU A 186 4.51 -4.33 -32.22
CA LEU A 186 3.43 -3.50 -31.66
C LEU A 186 3.85 -2.03 -31.71
N SER A 187 4.99 -1.69 -31.09
CA SER A 187 5.41 -0.30 -31.04
C SER A 187 5.82 0.19 -32.43
N SER A 188 5.16 1.23 -32.92
CA SER A 188 5.46 1.89 -34.19
C SER A 188 6.70 2.77 -34.08
N LYS A 189 6.84 3.50 -32.96
CA LYS A 189 8.04 4.28 -32.66
C LYS A 189 8.77 3.65 -31.49
N SER A 190 8.40 3.94 -30.24
CA SER A 190 8.99 3.25 -29.09
C SER A 190 8.07 3.20 -27.86
N HIS A 191 8.35 2.22 -26.98
CA HIS A 191 7.86 2.08 -25.60
C HIS A 191 9.06 1.74 -24.71
N TRP A 192 9.29 2.51 -23.66
CA TRP A 192 10.37 2.29 -22.69
C TRP A 192 9.86 2.44 -21.26
N ASP A 193 10.30 1.55 -20.37
CA ASP A 193 10.24 1.75 -18.93
C ASP A 193 11.63 2.17 -18.45
N VAL A 194 11.74 3.41 -17.97
CA VAL A 194 13.01 4.02 -17.56
C VAL A 194 12.96 4.36 -16.07
N PRO A 195 13.51 3.50 -15.19
CA PRO A 195 13.54 3.78 -13.76
C PRO A 195 14.48 4.95 -13.44
N VAL A 196 13.99 5.90 -12.64
CA VAL A 196 14.72 7.10 -12.21
C VAL A 196 14.73 7.17 -10.69
N GLU A 197 15.92 7.41 -10.12
CA GLU A 197 16.13 7.47 -8.67
C GLU A 197 15.87 8.89 -8.15
N VAL A 198 14.70 9.10 -7.53
CA VAL A 198 14.29 10.39 -6.98
C VAL A 198 14.19 10.30 -5.46
N ASN A 199 14.99 11.10 -4.74
CA ASN A 199 14.99 11.16 -3.28
C ASN A 199 15.19 9.79 -2.57
N GLY A 200 15.87 8.85 -3.22
CA GLY A 200 16.14 7.50 -2.68
C GLY A 200 15.06 6.47 -3.00
N GLU A 201 14.10 6.81 -3.86
CA GLU A 201 13.06 5.90 -4.34
C GLU A 201 13.04 5.87 -5.87
N THR A 202 12.71 4.70 -6.42
CA THR A 202 12.56 4.51 -7.86
C THR A 202 11.19 5.01 -8.34
N VAL A 203 11.18 5.87 -9.36
CA VAL A 203 10.00 6.22 -10.14
C VAL A 203 10.19 5.72 -11.58
N HIS A 204 9.29 4.86 -12.04
CA HIS A 204 9.30 4.34 -13.41
C HIS A 204 8.76 5.38 -14.39
N VAL A 205 9.62 5.90 -15.27
CA VAL A 205 9.22 6.85 -16.31
C VAL A 205 8.84 6.05 -17.55
N LEU A 206 7.53 5.80 -17.72
CA LEU A 206 6.98 4.98 -18.78
C LEU A 206 6.72 5.85 -20.00
N VAL A 207 7.58 5.79 -21.01
CA VAL A 207 7.52 6.69 -22.16
C VAL A 207 7.16 5.98 -23.44
N SER A 208 6.24 6.57 -24.20
CA SER A 208 5.88 6.07 -25.52
C SER A 208 5.61 7.17 -26.52
N HIS A 209 5.62 6.76 -27.78
CA HIS A 209 5.14 7.57 -28.89
C HIS A 209 4.41 6.65 -29.88
N PRO A 210 3.13 6.32 -29.62
CA PRO A 210 2.32 5.49 -30.48
C PRO A 210 2.11 6.06 -31.88
N THR A 211 1.55 5.24 -32.77
CA THR A 211 1.23 5.65 -34.13
C THR A 211 0.06 6.65 -34.13
N PRO A 212 0.06 7.68 -34.98
CA PRO A 212 -1.14 8.49 -35.21
C PRO A 212 -2.29 7.63 -35.76
N PRO A 213 -3.52 7.71 -35.23
CA PRO A 213 -4.66 6.87 -35.63
C PRO A 213 -5.31 7.36 -36.94
N THR A 214 -4.49 7.63 -37.96
CA THR A 214 -4.94 8.15 -39.27
C THR A 214 -3.96 7.71 -40.37
N PHE A 215 -4.14 8.20 -41.60
CA PHE A 215 -3.34 7.85 -42.79
C PHE A 215 -3.52 6.42 -43.32
N ASP A 216 -4.73 5.87 -43.19
CA ASP A 216 -5.13 4.55 -43.66
C ASP A 216 -6.56 4.53 -44.26
N GLY A 217 -6.98 3.36 -44.75
CA GLY A 217 -8.29 3.12 -45.34
C GLY A 217 -9.28 2.49 -44.37
N LEU A 218 -10.30 1.80 -44.92
CA LEU A 218 -11.36 1.16 -44.13
C LEU A 218 -10.86 0.03 -43.21
N GLU A 219 -9.63 -0.45 -43.44
CA GLU A 219 -8.97 -1.45 -42.61
C GLU A 219 -8.58 -0.93 -41.22
N ASP A 220 -8.39 0.39 -41.07
CA ASP A 220 -8.03 1.10 -39.84
C ASP A 220 -6.82 0.49 -39.10
N ARG A 221 -5.68 0.41 -39.82
CA ARG A 221 -4.44 -0.21 -39.31
C ARG A 221 -3.86 0.59 -38.16
N ASN A 222 -3.81 1.89 -38.32
CA ASN A 222 -3.15 2.78 -37.40
C ASN A 222 -4.04 3.08 -36.20
N GLY A 223 -5.36 3.24 -36.36
CA GLY A 223 -6.26 3.41 -35.22
C GLY A 223 -6.28 2.17 -34.32
N LYS A 224 -6.33 0.96 -34.91
CA LYS A 224 -6.24 -0.28 -34.14
C LYS A 224 -4.88 -0.51 -33.48
N ARG A 225 -3.78 -0.18 -34.17
CA ARG A 225 -2.43 -0.29 -33.59
C ARG A 225 -2.23 0.71 -32.46
N ASN A 226 -2.67 1.96 -32.62
CA ASN A 226 -2.63 2.99 -31.57
C ASN A 226 -3.41 2.53 -30.32
N HIS A 227 -4.60 1.96 -30.52
CA HIS A 227 -5.39 1.39 -29.42
C HIS A 227 -4.59 0.37 -28.60
N ASP A 228 -3.95 -0.58 -29.28
CA ASP A 228 -3.18 -1.64 -28.63
C ASP A 228 -1.85 -1.14 -28.06
N GLU A 229 -1.21 -0.15 -28.68
CA GLU A 229 -0.04 0.55 -28.12
C GLU A 229 -0.40 1.27 -26.80
N ILE A 230 -1.58 1.88 -26.69
CA ILE A 230 -2.02 2.51 -25.43
C ILE A 230 -2.43 1.45 -24.40
N ARG A 231 -3.14 0.41 -24.83
CA ARG A 231 -3.52 -0.73 -23.97
C ARG A 231 -2.29 -1.37 -23.33
N PHE A 232 -1.19 -1.47 -24.07
CA PHE A 232 0.07 -2.00 -23.58
C PHE A 232 0.45 -1.40 -22.22
N TRP A 233 0.37 -0.07 -22.07
CA TRP A 233 0.67 0.57 -20.79
C TRP A 233 -0.36 0.25 -19.71
N SER A 234 -1.65 0.18 -20.05
CA SER A 234 -2.70 -0.17 -19.09
C SER A 234 -2.49 -1.59 -18.54
N ASP A 235 -2.17 -2.55 -19.40
CA ASP A 235 -1.85 -3.92 -19.02
C ASP A 235 -0.52 -3.98 -18.24
N TYR A 236 0.49 -3.19 -18.63
CA TYR A 236 1.80 -3.15 -17.99
C TYR A 236 1.77 -2.63 -16.55
N ILE A 237 0.98 -1.59 -16.27
CA ILE A 237 0.87 -1.01 -14.92
C ILE A 237 -0.09 -1.78 -14.01
N THR A 238 -0.98 -2.59 -14.58
CA THR A 238 -2.00 -3.31 -13.81
C THR A 238 -1.43 -4.67 -13.38
N PRO A 239 -1.26 -4.91 -12.07
CA PRO A 239 -0.73 -6.18 -11.58
C PRO A 239 -1.45 -7.39 -12.17
N GLY A 240 -0.68 -8.38 -12.62
CA GLY A 240 -1.20 -9.62 -13.22
C GLY A 240 -1.59 -9.53 -14.71
N GLN A 241 -1.96 -8.36 -15.23
CA GLN A 241 -2.40 -8.22 -16.63
C GLN A 241 -1.22 -8.22 -17.62
N GLY A 242 -0.07 -7.67 -17.24
CA GLY A 242 1.13 -7.59 -18.09
C GLY A 242 1.95 -8.88 -18.22
N SER A 243 1.43 -10.05 -17.82
CA SER A 243 2.20 -11.31 -17.79
C SER A 243 2.70 -11.79 -19.18
N TYR A 244 2.03 -11.37 -20.25
CA TYR A 244 2.40 -11.69 -21.63
C TYR A 244 3.46 -10.75 -22.21
N ILE A 245 3.70 -9.60 -21.56
CA ILE A 245 4.62 -8.57 -22.03
C ILE A 245 6.05 -9.03 -21.78
N TYR A 246 6.87 -9.05 -22.84
CA TYR A 246 8.30 -9.28 -22.75
C TYR A 246 9.08 -8.09 -23.32
N ASP A 247 10.20 -7.77 -22.69
CA ASP A 247 11.12 -6.74 -23.19
C ASP A 247 12.14 -7.31 -24.20
N ASP A 248 13.00 -6.42 -24.70
CA ASP A 248 14.05 -6.75 -25.66
C ASP A 248 15.16 -7.65 -25.10
N ALA A 249 15.25 -7.79 -23.77
CA ALA A 249 16.15 -8.74 -23.10
C ALA A 249 15.51 -10.14 -22.93
N GLY A 250 14.19 -10.23 -23.12
CA GLY A 250 13.39 -11.45 -22.98
C GLY A 250 12.79 -11.64 -21.59
N ASP A 251 12.81 -10.60 -20.74
CA ASP A 251 12.21 -10.64 -19.41
C ASP A 251 10.72 -10.32 -19.49
N TYR A 252 9.90 -11.16 -18.84
CA TYR A 252 8.44 -11.10 -18.87
C TYR A 252 7.84 -10.40 -17.65
N GLY A 253 6.67 -9.77 -17.84
CA GLY A 253 5.86 -9.20 -16.77
C GLY A 253 5.74 -7.68 -16.81
N GLY A 254 4.76 -7.16 -16.07
CA GLY A 254 4.50 -5.73 -15.87
C GLY A 254 5.13 -5.17 -14.59
N LEU A 255 4.68 -3.98 -14.17
CA LEU A 255 5.04 -3.41 -12.88
C LEU A 255 4.40 -4.17 -11.72
N GLY A 256 5.10 -4.17 -10.58
CA GLY A 256 4.58 -4.73 -9.34
C GLY A 256 3.50 -3.84 -8.73
N PRO A 257 2.65 -4.39 -7.84
CA PRO A 257 1.73 -3.58 -7.04
C PRO A 257 2.47 -2.47 -6.30
N GLY A 258 1.89 -1.27 -6.27
CA GLY A 258 2.44 -0.13 -5.50
C GLY A 258 3.64 0.58 -6.15
N SER A 259 4.14 0.13 -7.31
CA SER A 259 5.16 0.84 -8.08
C SER A 259 4.75 2.29 -8.36
N ARG A 260 5.69 3.22 -8.21
CA ARG A 260 5.51 4.61 -8.62
C ARG A 260 5.91 4.76 -10.07
N PHE A 261 5.05 5.35 -10.88
CA PHE A 261 5.33 5.54 -12.29
C PHE A 261 4.75 6.86 -12.79
N VAL A 262 5.27 7.35 -13.92
CA VAL A 262 4.66 8.45 -14.68
C VAL A 262 4.65 8.03 -16.14
N ILE A 263 3.45 7.89 -16.72
CA ILE A 263 3.30 7.66 -18.17
C ILE A 263 3.42 8.99 -18.89
N MET A 264 4.29 9.08 -19.88
CA MET A 264 4.58 10.33 -20.57
C MET A 264 4.72 10.14 -22.08
N GLY A 265 4.24 11.10 -22.85
CA GLY A 265 4.46 11.15 -24.29
C GLY A 265 3.26 11.64 -25.09
N ASP A 266 3.50 11.82 -26.38
CA ASP A 266 2.46 11.99 -27.39
C ASP A 266 1.82 10.62 -27.65
N GLN A 267 0.64 10.40 -27.06
CA GLN A 267 -0.16 9.18 -27.20
C GLN A 267 -0.99 9.17 -28.49
N ASN A 268 -1.03 10.28 -29.24
CA ASN A 268 -1.79 10.43 -30.48
C ASN A 268 -3.30 10.12 -30.37
N ALA A 269 -3.85 10.11 -29.15
CA ALA A 269 -5.26 9.78 -28.91
C ALA A 269 -5.92 10.83 -28.00
N ASP A 270 -6.98 11.43 -28.54
CA ASP A 270 -7.87 12.32 -27.82
C ASP A 270 -9.01 11.52 -27.18
N PRO A 271 -9.49 11.88 -25.97
CA PRO A 271 -10.55 11.14 -25.30
C PRO A 271 -11.93 11.18 -25.98
N ASN A 272 -12.18 12.13 -26.90
CA ASN A 272 -13.51 12.30 -27.51
C ASN A 272 -13.54 12.87 -28.95
N ASP A 273 -12.57 13.69 -29.35
CA ASP A 273 -12.65 14.54 -30.56
C ASP A 273 -11.76 14.05 -31.72
N GLY A 274 -10.86 13.10 -31.46
CA GLY A 274 -9.97 12.50 -32.45
C GLY A 274 -10.52 11.22 -33.10
N ASP A 275 -9.78 10.69 -34.07
CA ASP A 275 -10.15 9.49 -34.85
C ASP A 275 -9.67 8.17 -34.18
N SER A 276 -9.37 8.18 -32.88
CA SER A 276 -8.88 6.98 -32.19
C SER A 276 -9.97 5.88 -32.10
N VAL A 277 -9.56 4.62 -32.30
CA VAL A 277 -10.45 3.47 -32.11
C VAL A 277 -10.86 3.38 -30.65
N ASP A 278 -12.18 3.30 -30.43
CA ASP A 278 -12.81 3.13 -29.12
C ASP A 278 -12.34 4.11 -28.03
N ASN A 279 -11.97 5.35 -28.43
CA ASN A 279 -11.42 6.35 -27.51
C ASN A 279 -10.20 5.82 -26.73
N ALA A 280 -9.26 5.19 -27.43
CA ALA A 280 -8.17 4.38 -26.89
C ALA A 280 -7.52 4.90 -25.60
N ILE A 281 -7.30 6.22 -25.48
CA ILE A 281 -6.65 6.84 -24.32
C ILE A 281 -7.41 6.65 -23.00
N ARG A 282 -8.72 6.41 -23.06
CA ARG A 282 -9.55 6.12 -21.87
C ARG A 282 -9.12 4.85 -21.13
N GLN A 283 -8.45 3.92 -21.81
CA GLN A 283 -7.83 2.77 -21.17
C GLN A 283 -6.78 3.16 -20.11
N LEU A 284 -6.18 4.35 -20.22
CA LEU A 284 -5.30 4.93 -19.19
C LEU A 284 -6.07 5.91 -18.29
N LEU A 285 -6.88 6.82 -18.85
CA LEU A 285 -7.56 7.84 -18.05
C LEU A 285 -8.57 7.27 -17.04
N ASP A 286 -9.18 6.13 -17.36
CA ASP A 286 -10.15 5.44 -16.51
C ASP A 286 -9.49 4.33 -15.66
N ASN A 287 -8.16 4.14 -15.77
CA ASN A 287 -7.44 3.16 -14.96
C ASN A 287 -7.28 3.69 -13.52
N PRO A 288 -7.73 2.96 -12.49
CA PRO A 288 -7.71 3.44 -11.10
C PRO A 288 -6.29 3.66 -10.54
N LEU A 289 -5.26 3.08 -11.15
CA LEU A 289 -3.87 3.23 -10.72
C LEU A 289 -3.22 4.52 -11.22
N ILE A 290 -3.93 5.33 -12.02
CA ILE A 290 -3.44 6.59 -12.57
C ILE A 290 -4.12 7.76 -11.85
N ASN A 291 -3.31 8.72 -11.39
CA ASN A 291 -3.83 9.96 -10.83
C ASN A 291 -4.29 10.92 -11.95
N THR A 292 -5.60 11.10 -12.10
CA THR A 292 -6.22 12.05 -13.04
C THR A 292 -6.92 13.23 -12.34
N SER A 293 -6.68 13.41 -11.04
CA SER A 293 -7.33 14.44 -10.20
C SER A 293 -7.18 15.87 -10.71
N ILE A 294 -6.08 16.15 -11.42
CA ILE A 294 -5.83 17.43 -12.08
C ILE A 294 -5.46 17.15 -13.53
N THR A 295 -6.25 17.72 -14.46
CA THR A 295 -5.94 17.69 -15.89
C THR A 295 -5.12 18.94 -16.26
N PRO A 296 -3.93 18.79 -16.87
CA PRO A 296 -3.17 19.93 -17.39
C PRO A 296 -4.01 20.78 -18.34
N SER A 297 -3.95 22.10 -18.18
CA SER A 297 -4.75 23.01 -19.00
C SER A 297 -4.00 24.30 -19.35
N SER A 298 -4.57 25.07 -20.29
CA SER A 298 -4.08 26.39 -20.70
C SER A 298 -5.19 27.29 -21.24
N GLU A 299 -5.08 28.60 -20.99
CA GLU A 299 -5.99 29.59 -21.58
C GLU A 299 -5.71 29.79 -23.08
N GLY A 300 -4.47 29.61 -23.53
CA GLY A 300 -4.10 29.76 -24.94
C GLY A 300 -4.69 28.69 -25.84
N GLY A 301 -4.84 27.44 -25.37
CA GLY A 301 -5.54 26.39 -26.11
C GLY A 301 -6.99 26.78 -26.43
N ALA A 302 -7.73 27.24 -25.42
CA ALA A 302 -9.09 27.74 -25.57
C ALA A 302 -9.19 28.96 -26.52
N GLU A 303 -8.25 29.92 -26.40
CA GLU A 303 -8.19 31.07 -27.31
C GLU A 303 -7.94 30.65 -28.76
N GLN A 304 -6.96 29.79 -29.02
CA GLN A 304 -6.63 29.38 -30.38
C GLN A 304 -7.74 28.53 -31.02
N ALA A 305 -8.34 27.61 -30.27
CA ALA A 305 -9.49 26.83 -30.74
C ALA A 305 -10.64 27.76 -31.20
N ALA A 306 -10.93 28.80 -30.41
CA ALA A 306 -11.96 29.79 -30.75
C ALA A 306 -11.59 30.69 -31.94
N LEU A 307 -10.31 31.06 -32.08
CA LEU A 307 -9.82 31.91 -33.17
C LEU A 307 -9.75 31.18 -34.51
N GLN A 308 -9.35 29.92 -34.50
CA GLN A 308 -9.26 29.07 -35.69
C GLN A 308 -10.68 28.72 -36.17
N GLY A 309 -11.51 28.16 -35.28
CA GLY A 309 -12.84 27.71 -35.66
C GLY A 309 -12.79 26.33 -36.34
N GLY A 310 -13.41 26.20 -37.53
CA GLY A 310 -13.36 24.95 -38.31
C GLY A 310 -13.77 23.70 -37.52
N ALA A 311 -12.89 22.70 -37.48
CA ALA A 311 -13.10 21.43 -36.75
C ALA A 311 -13.33 21.65 -35.24
N ASN A 312 -12.63 22.63 -34.64
CA ASN A 312 -12.76 22.96 -33.22
C ASN A 312 -14.18 23.36 -32.81
N THR A 313 -14.99 23.89 -33.74
CA THR A 313 -16.38 24.27 -33.45
C THR A 313 -17.31 23.08 -33.20
N THR A 314 -16.86 21.86 -33.56
CA THR A 314 -17.60 20.61 -33.35
C THR A 314 -17.05 19.77 -32.21
N HIS A 315 -15.93 20.17 -31.60
CA HIS A 315 -15.33 19.43 -30.49
C HIS A 315 -16.17 19.55 -29.23
N ILE A 316 -16.15 18.51 -28.40
CA ILE A 316 -16.91 18.43 -27.14
C ILE A 316 -16.02 18.43 -25.90
N THR A 317 -14.71 18.15 -26.05
CA THR A 317 -13.73 18.34 -24.98
C THR A 317 -13.51 19.84 -24.75
N ASP A 318 -13.21 20.21 -23.50
CA ASP A 318 -12.82 21.59 -23.20
C ASP A 318 -11.46 21.88 -23.87
N PRO A 319 -11.39 22.86 -24.80
CA PRO A 319 -10.17 23.15 -25.55
C PRO A 319 -9.04 23.69 -24.67
N ALA A 320 -9.31 24.03 -23.40
CA ALA A 320 -8.25 24.32 -22.45
C ALA A 320 -7.32 23.12 -22.21
N PHE A 321 -7.79 21.89 -22.46
CA PHE A 321 -7.02 20.65 -22.31
C PHE A 321 -6.24 20.25 -23.56
N ASP A 322 -6.43 20.94 -24.68
CA ASP A 322 -5.75 20.63 -25.93
C ASP A 322 -4.23 20.85 -25.79
N THR A 323 -3.46 19.94 -26.39
CA THR A 323 -2.00 19.93 -26.34
C THR A 323 -1.37 20.04 -27.72
N ALA A 324 -2.14 19.92 -28.79
CA ALA A 324 -1.68 20.06 -30.16
C ALA A 324 -2.63 20.90 -31.02
N ASP A 325 -2.08 21.53 -32.06
CA ASP A 325 -2.77 22.37 -33.04
C ASP A 325 -2.49 21.85 -34.46
N PHE A 326 -3.45 21.13 -35.05
CA PHE A 326 -3.36 20.62 -36.42
C PHE A 326 -4.00 21.57 -37.46
N ALA A 327 -3.97 22.88 -37.17
CA ALA A 327 -4.56 23.95 -37.96
C ALA A 327 -6.10 23.88 -38.07
N ASP A 328 -6.70 24.78 -38.86
CA ASP A 328 -8.16 24.95 -38.97
C ASP A 328 -8.85 23.90 -39.89
N THR A 329 -8.28 22.71 -39.99
CA THR A 329 -8.79 21.56 -40.75
C THR A 329 -8.90 20.35 -39.85
N THR A 330 -9.77 19.39 -40.18
CA THR A 330 -9.85 18.11 -39.46
C THR A 330 -8.44 17.50 -39.30
N PRO A 331 -7.99 17.19 -38.07
CA PRO A 331 -8.81 17.07 -36.86
C PRO A 331 -8.94 18.33 -35.98
N GLY A 332 -8.23 19.43 -36.22
CA GLY A 332 -8.26 20.62 -35.35
C GLY A 332 -7.29 20.51 -34.16
N ASN A 333 -7.65 21.10 -33.04
CA ASN A 333 -6.88 21.04 -31.80
C ASN A 333 -7.35 19.85 -30.98
N LEU A 334 -6.39 19.12 -30.40
CA LEU A 334 -6.66 17.88 -29.66
C LEU A 334 -5.77 17.78 -28.42
N ARG A 335 -6.21 17.00 -27.43
CA ARG A 335 -5.37 16.54 -26.32
C ARG A 335 -4.73 15.21 -26.69
N VAL A 336 -3.45 15.23 -27.05
CA VAL A 336 -2.71 14.02 -27.48
C VAL A 336 -1.43 13.79 -26.68
N ASP A 337 -0.95 14.78 -25.93
CA ASP A 337 0.24 14.70 -25.09
C ASP A 337 -0.16 14.53 -23.62
N TYR A 338 0.45 13.55 -22.95
CA TYR A 338 0.06 13.16 -21.60
C TYR A 338 1.25 13.09 -20.65
N VAL A 339 1.02 13.47 -19.40
CA VAL A 339 1.85 13.18 -18.23
C VAL A 339 0.89 12.67 -17.17
N LEU A 340 0.94 11.37 -16.91
CA LEU A 340 -0.03 10.63 -16.10
C LEU A 340 0.71 9.93 -14.96
N PRO A 341 0.86 10.58 -13.80
CA PRO A 341 1.48 9.95 -12.64
C PRO A 341 0.61 8.82 -12.08
N SER A 342 1.26 7.85 -11.45
CA SER A 342 0.59 6.82 -10.66
C SER A 342 -0.18 7.45 -9.52
N GLN A 343 -1.21 6.77 -9.07
CA GLN A 343 -2.12 7.28 -8.04
C GLN A 343 -1.45 7.65 -6.71
N ASN A 344 -0.37 6.95 -6.36
CA ASN A 344 0.44 7.20 -5.16
C ASN A 344 1.48 8.34 -5.35
N LEU A 345 1.29 9.20 -6.36
CA LEU A 345 1.97 10.47 -6.53
C LEU A 345 0.90 11.58 -6.53
N GLU A 346 0.91 12.43 -5.51
CA GLU A 346 -0.03 13.54 -5.40
C GLU A 346 0.30 14.63 -6.43
N ILE A 347 -0.70 15.06 -7.21
CA ILE A 347 -0.53 16.17 -8.14
C ILE A 347 -0.71 17.50 -7.41
N THR A 348 0.35 18.30 -7.39
CA THR A 348 0.37 19.62 -6.73
C THR A 348 0.12 20.77 -7.70
N ASP A 349 0.50 20.62 -8.97
CA ASP A 349 0.28 21.60 -10.03
C ASP A 349 0.37 20.91 -11.41
N ALA A 350 -0.30 21.45 -12.42
CA ALA A 350 -0.27 20.92 -13.79
C ALA A 350 -0.59 22.02 -14.81
N ALA A 351 0.06 21.99 -15.98
CA ALA A 351 -0.19 22.99 -17.02
C ALA A 351 0.22 22.51 -18.42
N VAL A 352 -0.43 23.10 -19.43
CA VAL A 352 0.04 23.09 -20.82
C VAL A 352 0.72 24.43 -21.12
N PHE A 353 1.92 24.41 -21.71
CA PHE A 353 2.61 25.63 -22.14
C PHE A 353 1.97 26.15 -23.43
N TRP A 354 0.82 26.80 -23.30
CA TRP A 354 0.13 27.51 -24.37
C TRP A 354 -0.40 28.84 -23.84
N PRO A 355 0.43 29.90 -23.83
CA PRO A 355 -0.02 31.20 -23.37
C PRO A 355 -0.99 31.85 -24.36
N GLU A 356 -1.79 32.82 -23.91
CA GLU A 356 -2.68 33.60 -24.78
C GLU A 356 -1.89 34.53 -25.71
N SER A 357 -2.50 34.95 -26.81
CA SER A 357 -1.92 35.83 -27.83
C SER A 357 -1.42 37.18 -27.31
N THR A 358 -1.89 37.61 -26.13
CA THR A 358 -1.47 38.84 -25.46
C THR A 358 -0.22 38.67 -24.58
N ASP A 359 0.17 37.45 -24.25
CA ASP A 359 1.36 37.16 -23.47
C ASP A 359 2.62 37.30 -24.35
N PRO A 360 3.69 37.95 -23.88
CA PRO A 360 4.96 38.04 -24.61
C PRO A 360 5.54 36.68 -25.04
N GLN A 361 5.27 35.61 -24.28
CA GLN A 361 5.73 34.25 -24.54
C GLN A 361 4.94 33.56 -25.66
N PHE A 362 3.81 34.11 -26.10
CA PHE A 362 3.06 33.56 -27.23
C PHE A 362 3.88 33.44 -28.51
N SER A 363 4.86 34.33 -28.70
CA SER A 363 5.78 34.23 -29.84
C SER A 363 6.56 32.90 -29.93
N LEU A 364 6.63 32.13 -28.84
CA LEU A 364 7.28 30.81 -28.79
C LEU A 364 6.40 29.70 -29.37
N VAL A 365 5.07 29.83 -29.31
CA VAL A 365 4.12 28.82 -29.80
C VAL A 365 3.38 29.31 -31.06
N GLY A 366 3.05 30.60 -31.12
CA GLY A 366 2.45 31.27 -32.27
C GLY A 366 1.08 30.74 -32.67
N THR A 367 0.59 31.25 -33.79
CA THR A 367 -0.55 30.69 -34.54
C THR A 367 0.01 30.02 -35.79
N PHE A 368 -0.69 29.01 -36.31
CA PHE A 368 -0.30 28.30 -37.53
C PHE A 368 0.05 29.27 -38.67
N ASN A 369 1.25 29.10 -39.23
CA ASN A 369 1.76 29.87 -40.35
C ASN A 369 2.47 28.95 -41.35
N PRO A 370 1.87 28.70 -42.53
CA PRO A 370 2.44 27.78 -43.53
C PRO A 370 3.75 28.28 -44.16
N SER A 371 4.17 29.52 -43.87
CA SER A 371 5.46 30.07 -44.31
C SER A 371 6.63 29.65 -43.41
N ILE A 372 6.33 29.09 -42.23
CA ILE A 372 7.31 28.57 -41.28
C ILE A 372 7.42 27.06 -41.50
N PRO A 373 8.62 26.46 -41.60
CA PRO A 373 8.77 25.01 -41.62
C PRO A 373 8.10 24.38 -40.39
N GLY A 374 7.17 23.43 -40.61
CA GLY A 374 6.39 22.84 -39.53
C GLY A 374 5.21 23.68 -39.03
N GLY A 375 4.92 24.84 -39.63
CA GLY A 375 3.74 25.65 -39.31
C GLY A 375 3.87 26.53 -38.07
N PHE A 376 4.70 26.17 -37.09
CA PHE A 376 4.82 26.87 -35.81
C PHE A 376 6.29 27.23 -35.47
N PRO A 377 6.54 28.24 -34.62
CA PRO A 377 7.89 28.64 -34.20
C PRO A 377 8.67 27.57 -33.41
N SER A 378 7.98 26.74 -32.64
CA SER A 378 8.55 25.62 -31.87
C SER A 378 8.05 24.27 -32.41
N SER A 379 6.78 23.96 -32.20
CA SER A 379 6.12 22.71 -32.57
C SER A 379 4.63 22.96 -32.79
N ASP A 380 3.96 22.08 -33.51
CA ASP A 380 2.50 21.93 -33.56
C ASP A 380 1.93 21.37 -32.25
N HIS A 381 2.75 20.72 -31.43
CA HIS A 381 2.43 20.31 -30.07
C HIS A 381 2.89 21.34 -29.03
N ARG A 382 2.42 21.18 -27.79
CA ARG A 382 2.74 22.03 -26.64
C ARG A 382 3.35 21.19 -25.53
N LEU A 383 4.26 21.78 -24.77
CA LEU A 383 4.84 21.12 -23.61
C LEU A 383 3.76 20.95 -22.53
N VAL A 384 3.61 19.73 -22.03
CA VAL A 384 2.70 19.40 -20.92
C VAL A 384 3.53 19.07 -19.68
N ARG A 385 3.14 19.62 -18.52
CA ARG A 385 3.83 19.34 -17.24
C ARG A 385 2.86 18.96 -16.13
N VAL A 386 3.35 18.14 -15.21
CA VAL A 386 2.71 17.80 -13.94
C VAL A 386 3.76 17.82 -12.84
N ASP A 387 3.43 18.45 -11.73
CA ASP A 387 4.26 18.59 -10.55
C ASP A 387 3.71 17.66 -9.46
N VAL A 388 4.53 16.74 -8.96
CA VAL A 388 4.11 15.75 -7.97
C VAL A 388 4.95 15.81 -6.71
N THR A 389 4.34 15.50 -5.57
CA THR A 389 5.06 15.24 -4.33
C THR A 389 5.13 13.75 -4.08
N PRO A 390 6.34 13.15 -3.97
CA PRO A 390 6.46 11.86 -3.31
C PRO A 390 6.11 12.09 -1.83
N GLU A 391 5.26 11.23 -1.25
CA GLU A 391 4.87 11.29 0.17
C GLU A 391 6.09 11.53 1.09
N PRO A 392 5.95 12.26 2.21
CA PRO A 392 7.09 12.71 3.00
C PRO A 392 7.98 11.56 3.46
N SER A 393 9.27 11.66 3.16
CA SER A 393 10.32 10.69 3.51
C SER A 393 10.75 10.72 4.98
N THR A 394 10.06 11.46 5.85
CA THR A 394 10.27 11.38 7.30
C THR A 394 9.25 10.43 7.92
N PRO A 395 9.67 9.25 8.42
CA PRO A 395 8.76 8.38 9.15
C PRO A 395 8.13 9.16 10.31
N ASP A 396 6.80 9.20 10.34
CA ASP A 396 6.08 9.75 11.48
C ASP A 396 6.11 8.74 12.61
N PHE A 397 6.99 8.96 13.59
CA PHE A 397 7.09 8.12 14.78
C PHE A 397 6.04 8.44 15.84
N ASN A 398 5.26 9.52 15.67
CA ASN A 398 4.27 9.91 16.65
C ASN A 398 3.23 8.80 16.82
N ARG A 399 2.84 8.59 18.08
CA ARG A 399 1.78 7.66 18.44
C ARG A 399 0.54 8.39 18.86
N GLN A 400 -0.59 7.71 18.77
CA GLN A 400 -1.87 8.20 19.25
C GLN A 400 -2.29 7.42 20.49
N SER A 401 -2.91 8.08 21.46
CA SER A 401 -3.49 7.41 22.62
C SER A 401 -4.87 7.97 22.93
N VAL A 402 -5.83 7.07 23.14
CA VAL A 402 -7.20 7.43 23.50
C VAL A 402 -7.29 7.61 25.01
N SER A 403 -7.53 8.83 25.44
CA SER A 403 -7.65 9.18 26.87
C SER A 403 -9.08 9.15 27.37
N ASN A 404 -10.07 9.27 26.48
CA ASN A 404 -11.49 9.22 26.83
C ASN A 404 -12.37 8.78 25.65
N VAL A 405 -13.46 8.08 25.98
CA VAL A 405 -14.47 7.57 25.04
C VAL A 405 -15.85 7.97 25.56
N GLU A 406 -16.57 8.83 24.84
CA GLU A 406 -17.92 9.27 25.18
C GLU A 406 -18.94 8.74 24.17
N PHE A 407 -19.99 8.05 24.64
CA PHE A 407 -21.09 7.61 23.79
C PHE A 407 -21.98 8.78 23.36
N ILE A 408 -22.15 9.00 22.04
CA ILE A 408 -22.91 10.14 21.50
C ILE A 408 -24.21 9.75 20.78
N GLY A 409 -24.46 8.45 20.53
CA GLY A 409 -25.78 7.97 20.13
C GLY A 409 -25.78 6.65 19.35
N GLU A 410 -26.98 6.18 19.01
CA GLU A 410 -27.22 4.97 18.24
C GLU A 410 -28.37 5.14 17.23
N VAL A 411 -28.31 4.38 16.14
CA VAL A 411 -29.42 4.16 15.19
C VAL A 411 -29.57 2.66 14.96
N THR A 412 -30.81 2.19 14.94
CA THR A 412 -31.14 0.78 14.69
C THR A 412 -32.07 0.64 13.49
N PHE A 413 -31.84 -0.38 12.67
CA PHE A 413 -32.71 -0.76 11.56
C PHE A 413 -33.24 -2.18 11.75
N PRO A 414 -34.53 -2.45 11.49
CA PRO A 414 -35.08 -3.78 11.65
C PRO A 414 -34.52 -4.73 10.59
N THR A 415 -34.32 -6.00 10.95
CA THR A 415 -34.03 -7.06 9.97
C THR A 415 -35.12 -7.10 8.89
N GLY A 416 -34.70 -7.22 7.63
CA GLY A 416 -35.58 -7.19 6.46
C GLY A 416 -35.78 -5.79 5.87
N LEU A 417 -35.10 -4.76 6.40
CA LEU A 417 -34.93 -3.49 5.69
C LEU A 417 -34.33 -3.77 4.31
N THR A 418 -34.87 -3.14 3.27
CA THR A 418 -34.34 -3.24 1.90
C THR A 418 -33.92 -1.87 1.38
N PHE A 419 -32.79 -1.83 0.70
CA PHE A 419 -32.31 -0.68 -0.07
C PHE A 419 -32.06 -1.13 -1.51
N GLU A 420 -32.64 -0.43 -2.48
CA GLU A 420 -32.58 -0.78 -3.93
C GLU A 420 -32.91 -2.24 -4.27
N GLY A 421 -33.80 -2.86 -3.49
CA GLY A 421 -34.21 -4.27 -3.69
C GLY A 421 -33.28 -5.30 -3.03
N THR A 422 -32.23 -4.84 -2.35
CA THR A 422 -31.27 -5.65 -1.59
C THR A 422 -31.58 -5.57 -0.11
N GLN A 423 -31.60 -6.70 0.60
CA GLN A 423 -31.78 -6.69 2.06
C GLN A 423 -30.52 -6.17 2.75
N VAL A 424 -30.67 -5.15 3.59
CA VAL A 424 -29.62 -4.62 4.45
C VAL A 424 -29.42 -5.56 5.65
N GLY A 425 -28.18 -5.92 5.92
CA GLY A 425 -27.77 -6.84 6.98
C GLY A 425 -26.32 -7.26 6.75
N GLY A 426 -25.76 -8.02 7.68
CA GLY A 426 -24.40 -8.52 7.51
C GLY A 426 -23.30 -7.49 7.73
N LEU A 427 -23.55 -6.37 8.41
CA LEU A 427 -22.57 -5.27 8.45
C LEU A 427 -21.38 -5.63 9.35
N SER A 428 -20.42 -6.40 8.81
CA SER A 428 -19.25 -6.94 9.51
C SER A 428 -18.09 -5.95 9.55
N GLY A 429 -17.95 -5.08 8.55
CA GLY A 429 -16.90 -4.05 8.50
C GLY A 429 -17.41 -2.68 8.05
N ILE A 430 -16.67 -1.62 8.38
CA ILE A 430 -16.92 -0.26 7.91
C ILE A 430 -15.62 0.52 7.70
N ALA A 431 -15.54 1.31 6.64
CA ALA A 431 -14.43 2.21 6.32
C ALA A 431 -14.94 3.61 5.99
N TYR A 432 -14.14 4.65 6.28
CA TYR A 432 -14.50 6.06 6.03
C TYR A 432 -13.68 6.64 4.89
N ASP A 433 -14.35 7.10 3.84
CA ASP A 433 -13.79 7.95 2.80
C ASP A 433 -13.94 9.41 3.21
N ARG A 434 -12.85 9.98 3.71
CA ARG A 434 -12.79 11.37 4.16
C ARG A 434 -12.90 12.40 3.03
N PHE A 435 -12.56 12.03 1.79
CA PHE A 435 -12.57 12.95 0.65
C PHE A 435 -13.98 13.18 0.14
N ASN A 436 -14.78 12.11 0.09
CA ASN A 436 -16.18 12.16 -0.31
C ASN A 436 -17.14 12.28 0.87
N ASN A 437 -16.63 12.16 2.10
CA ASN A 437 -17.39 12.18 3.35
C ASN A 437 -18.52 11.13 3.36
N VAL A 438 -18.17 9.90 2.97
CA VAL A 438 -19.05 8.73 2.96
C VAL A 438 -18.38 7.57 3.67
N PHE A 439 -19.17 6.57 4.07
CA PHE A 439 -18.68 5.33 4.64
C PHE A 439 -19.01 4.17 3.70
N TYR A 440 -18.13 3.19 3.63
CA TYR A 440 -18.35 1.92 2.94
C TYR A 440 -18.47 0.82 4.00
N SER A 441 -19.59 0.10 4.03
CA SER A 441 -19.79 -1.01 4.97
C SER A 441 -20.04 -2.31 4.21
N ILE A 442 -19.20 -3.30 4.46
CA ILE A 442 -19.25 -4.60 3.79
C ILE A 442 -20.33 -5.48 4.42
N SER A 443 -20.97 -6.31 3.59
CA SER A 443 -21.92 -7.33 4.02
C SER A 443 -21.24 -8.70 4.06
N ASP A 444 -21.32 -9.41 5.19
CA ASP A 444 -20.92 -10.81 5.40
C ASP A 444 -21.75 -11.83 4.61
N ASP A 445 -22.78 -11.37 3.88
CA ASP A 445 -23.63 -12.25 3.10
C ASP A 445 -22.79 -12.94 2.03
N ARG A 446 -22.66 -14.25 2.20
CA ARG A 446 -21.94 -15.18 1.33
C ARG A 446 -22.65 -15.42 0.00
N SER A 447 -23.30 -14.41 -0.55
CA SER A 447 -24.21 -14.46 -1.68
C SER A 447 -25.43 -15.35 -1.48
N GLN A 448 -25.88 -15.53 -0.23
CA GLN A 448 -27.03 -16.35 0.15
C GLN A 448 -28.36 -15.61 -0.04
N PHE A 449 -28.42 -14.34 0.36
CA PHE A 449 -29.63 -13.52 0.23
C PHE A 449 -29.57 -12.64 -1.03
N ASN A 450 -28.45 -11.95 -1.23
CA ASN A 450 -28.14 -11.14 -2.40
C ASN A 450 -26.65 -11.31 -2.75
N PRO A 451 -26.19 -11.01 -3.98
CA PRO A 451 -24.77 -11.04 -4.32
C PRO A 451 -23.90 -10.31 -3.27
N ALA A 452 -22.68 -10.80 -3.06
CA ALA A 452 -21.72 -10.18 -2.15
C ALA A 452 -21.54 -8.69 -2.51
N ARG A 453 -21.44 -7.82 -1.50
CA ARG A 453 -21.66 -6.38 -1.69
C ARG A 453 -21.17 -5.55 -0.51
N PHE A 454 -20.94 -4.27 -0.77
CA PHE A 454 -20.86 -3.24 0.26
C PHE A 454 -21.92 -2.16 0.04
N TYR A 455 -22.21 -1.41 1.10
CA TYR A 455 -23.12 -0.28 1.10
C TYR A 455 -22.34 1.02 1.23
N THR A 456 -22.74 2.03 0.46
CA THR A 456 -22.29 3.40 0.67
C THR A 456 -23.28 4.11 1.58
N LEU A 457 -22.77 4.71 2.66
CA LEU A 457 -23.54 5.34 3.72
C LEU A 457 -23.09 6.80 3.88
N SER A 458 -24.01 7.69 4.23
CA SER A 458 -23.67 8.96 4.85
C SER A 458 -24.12 8.95 6.31
N ILE A 459 -23.25 9.36 7.23
CA ILE A 459 -23.54 9.51 8.66
C ILE A 459 -23.33 10.98 9.03
N ASN A 460 -24.41 11.67 9.36
CA ASN A 460 -24.37 13.08 9.73
C ASN A 460 -24.17 13.25 11.23
N LEU A 461 -23.02 13.78 11.65
CA LEU A 461 -22.71 14.08 13.06
C LEU A 461 -22.54 15.60 13.30
N SER A 462 -23.11 16.43 12.43
CA SER A 462 -22.87 17.89 12.46
C SER A 462 -23.39 18.58 13.71
N ASP A 463 -24.35 17.98 14.42
CA ASP A 463 -24.86 18.47 15.71
C ASP A 463 -24.17 17.81 16.93
N GLY A 464 -23.20 16.93 16.70
CA GLY A 464 -22.43 16.23 17.73
C GLY A 464 -23.14 15.01 18.32
N ARG A 465 -24.23 14.53 17.74
CA ARG A 465 -24.95 13.32 18.17
C ARG A 465 -25.19 12.38 16.99
N LEU A 466 -25.57 11.15 17.30
CA LEU A 466 -26.09 10.19 16.32
C LEU A 466 -27.53 9.86 16.70
N ASP A 467 -28.50 10.22 15.85
CA ASP A 467 -29.90 9.89 16.05
C ASP A 467 -30.66 9.54 14.75
N ASN A 468 -31.95 9.24 14.89
CA ASN A 468 -32.79 8.76 13.80
C ASN A 468 -32.93 9.80 12.70
N GLY A 469 -32.29 9.53 11.55
CA GLY A 469 -32.27 10.40 10.38
C GLY A 469 -30.85 10.74 9.92
N ASP A 470 -29.85 10.50 10.77
CA ASP A 470 -28.45 10.81 10.46
C ASP A 470 -27.77 9.79 9.57
N VAL A 471 -28.22 8.54 9.60
CA VAL A 471 -27.70 7.47 8.73
C VAL A 471 -28.59 7.35 7.51
N THR A 472 -27.98 7.48 6.32
CA THR A 472 -28.65 7.28 5.03
C THR A 472 -27.83 6.34 4.16
N PHE A 473 -28.47 5.29 3.62
CA PHE A 473 -27.91 4.46 2.55
C PHE A 473 -27.98 5.21 1.23
N GLN A 474 -26.84 5.36 0.56
CA GLN A 474 -26.68 6.13 -0.68
C GLN A 474 -26.56 5.21 -1.89
N ASP A 475 -25.88 4.06 -1.74
CA ASP A 475 -25.65 3.11 -2.82
C ASP A 475 -25.46 1.68 -2.28
N VAL A 476 -25.61 0.68 -3.15
CA VAL A 476 -25.26 -0.72 -2.89
C VAL A 476 -24.47 -1.28 -4.08
N THR A 477 -23.22 -1.62 -3.83
CA THR A 477 -22.29 -2.04 -4.88
C THR A 477 -22.01 -3.53 -4.75
N THR A 478 -22.29 -4.28 -5.82
CA THR A 478 -21.95 -5.71 -5.89
C THR A 478 -20.45 -5.86 -6.09
N ILE A 479 -19.79 -6.68 -5.28
CA ILE A 479 -18.39 -7.04 -5.52
C ILE A 479 -18.30 -8.21 -6.52
N THR A 480 -17.32 -8.11 -7.41
CA THR A 480 -17.13 -8.99 -8.55
C THR A 480 -15.67 -9.39 -8.66
N ASP A 481 -15.43 -10.56 -9.27
CA ASP A 481 -14.09 -11.03 -9.57
C ASP A 481 -13.39 -10.14 -10.63
N GLU A 482 -12.13 -10.46 -10.94
CA GLU A 482 -11.33 -9.74 -11.94
C GLU A 482 -11.99 -9.67 -13.33
N ASN A 483 -12.90 -10.59 -13.64
CA ASN A 483 -13.63 -10.67 -14.91
C ASN A 483 -14.98 -9.93 -14.86
N GLY A 484 -15.25 -9.22 -13.77
CA GLY A 484 -16.51 -8.49 -13.54
C GLY A 484 -17.70 -9.42 -13.29
N GLN A 485 -17.46 -10.69 -12.91
CA GLN A 485 -18.53 -11.61 -12.55
C GLN A 485 -18.82 -11.57 -11.05
N PRO A 486 -20.10 -11.52 -10.62
CA PRO A 486 -20.43 -11.65 -9.21
C PRO A 486 -19.94 -12.97 -8.63
N PHE A 487 -19.42 -12.92 -7.42
CA PHE A 487 -18.97 -14.13 -6.72
C PHE A 487 -20.11 -15.14 -6.55
N ALA A 488 -19.79 -16.41 -6.71
CA ALA A 488 -20.75 -17.49 -6.58
C ALA A 488 -21.20 -17.68 -5.12
N LEU A 489 -22.40 -18.22 -4.94
CA LEU A 489 -22.95 -18.61 -3.63
C LEU A 489 -21.93 -19.40 -2.80
N ASN A 490 -21.60 -18.88 -1.62
CA ASN A 490 -20.66 -19.41 -0.65
C ASN A 490 -19.23 -19.63 -1.19
N SER A 491 -18.79 -18.81 -2.14
CA SER A 491 -17.40 -18.83 -2.65
C SER A 491 -16.45 -17.91 -1.90
N LEU A 492 -16.99 -17.03 -1.06
CA LEU A 492 -16.29 -16.11 -0.17
C LEU A 492 -17.08 -15.95 1.14
N ASP A 493 -16.45 -15.33 2.11
CA ASP A 493 -17.02 -15.00 3.41
C ASP A 493 -16.45 -13.63 3.85
N PRO A 494 -17.03 -12.51 3.34
CA PRO A 494 -16.44 -11.18 3.49
C PRO A 494 -16.59 -10.64 4.91
N GLU A 495 -15.53 -10.09 5.50
CA GLU A 495 -15.60 -9.58 6.88
C GLU A 495 -15.07 -8.15 7.00
N GLY A 496 -13.77 -7.96 6.81
CA GLY A 496 -13.14 -6.67 6.97
C GLY A 496 -13.19 -5.82 5.70
N ILE A 497 -13.23 -4.49 5.87
CA ILE A 497 -13.14 -3.53 4.77
C ILE A 497 -12.27 -2.34 5.18
N ALA A 498 -11.32 -1.96 4.33
CA ALA A 498 -10.49 -0.79 4.53
C ALA A 498 -10.46 0.08 3.28
N PHE A 499 -10.68 1.38 3.45
CA PHE A 499 -10.57 2.36 2.38
C PHE A 499 -9.11 2.78 2.21
N SER A 500 -8.59 2.62 1.01
CA SER A 500 -7.33 3.23 0.64
C SER A 500 -7.58 4.63 0.08
N GLU A 501 -6.76 5.61 0.45
CA GLU A 501 -6.81 6.96 -0.13
C GLU A 501 -6.50 6.98 -1.63
N ARG A 502 -6.07 5.83 -2.16
CA ARG A 502 -6.13 5.41 -3.55
C ARG A 502 -7.56 5.24 -4.11
N GLY A 503 -8.61 5.71 -3.44
CA GLY A 503 -9.98 5.55 -3.93
C GLY A 503 -10.33 4.10 -4.27
N THR A 504 -9.82 3.15 -3.49
CA THR A 504 -10.05 1.70 -3.63
C THR A 504 -10.39 1.11 -2.27
N LEU A 505 -10.89 -0.12 -2.27
CA LEU A 505 -11.28 -0.85 -1.07
C LEU A 505 -10.52 -2.15 -0.99
N PHE A 506 -9.80 -2.36 0.11
CA PHE A 506 -9.39 -3.70 0.49
C PHE A 506 -10.55 -4.37 1.23
N ILE A 507 -10.83 -5.63 0.88
CA ILE A 507 -11.83 -6.46 1.54
C ILE A 507 -11.17 -7.79 1.88
N SER A 508 -11.30 -8.22 3.13
CA SER A 508 -10.87 -9.54 3.57
C SER A 508 -12.01 -10.54 3.47
N SER A 509 -11.64 -11.79 3.19
CA SER A 509 -12.54 -12.94 3.33
C SER A 509 -11.89 -13.93 4.28
N GLU A 510 -12.66 -14.44 5.23
CA GLU A 510 -12.15 -15.30 6.29
C GLU A 510 -11.90 -16.75 5.86
N GLY A 511 -12.42 -17.14 4.70
CA GLY A 511 -12.30 -18.48 4.14
C GLY A 511 -13.40 -19.41 4.65
N GLU A 512 -13.17 -20.72 4.59
CA GLU A 512 -14.10 -21.68 5.18
C GLU A 512 -13.39 -22.98 5.52
N ARG A 513 -13.70 -23.52 6.70
CA ARG A 513 -13.22 -24.82 7.13
C ARG A 513 -14.38 -25.71 7.57
N SER A 514 -15.09 -26.26 6.59
CA SER A 514 -16.23 -27.13 6.83
C SER A 514 -16.03 -28.53 6.22
N THR A 515 -16.83 -29.50 6.65
CA THR A 515 -16.78 -30.87 6.11
C THR A 515 -17.07 -30.94 4.61
N ASN A 516 -17.72 -29.91 4.06
CA ASN A 516 -18.15 -29.88 2.66
C ASN A 516 -17.21 -29.04 1.78
N ARG A 517 -16.41 -28.16 2.37
CA ARG A 517 -15.65 -27.15 1.64
C ARG A 517 -14.48 -26.63 2.48
N LEU A 518 -13.35 -26.46 1.79
CA LEU A 518 -12.17 -25.76 2.27
C LEU A 518 -11.95 -24.57 1.35
N LEU A 519 -12.11 -23.35 1.87
CA LEU A 519 -11.77 -22.12 1.18
C LEU A 519 -10.63 -21.44 1.91
N ASN A 520 -9.63 -21.00 1.16
CA ASN A 520 -8.57 -20.19 1.71
C ASN A 520 -9.13 -18.80 2.02
N PRO A 521 -8.65 -18.16 3.10
CA PRO A 521 -8.90 -16.74 3.30
C PRO A 521 -8.17 -15.91 2.24
N PHE A 522 -8.63 -14.69 1.99
CA PHE A 522 -7.99 -13.75 1.07
C PHE A 522 -8.07 -12.31 1.58
N ILE A 523 -7.24 -11.44 0.99
CA ILE A 523 -7.32 -9.99 1.15
C ILE A 523 -7.19 -9.39 -0.25
N ASN A 524 -8.31 -8.93 -0.81
CA ASN A 524 -8.38 -8.50 -2.21
C ASN A 524 -8.68 -7.00 -2.29
N GLU A 525 -8.18 -6.36 -3.35
CA GLU A 525 -8.39 -4.94 -3.61
C GLU A 525 -9.42 -4.77 -4.74
N PHE A 526 -10.38 -3.88 -4.50
CA PHE A 526 -11.54 -3.63 -5.33
C PHE A 526 -11.64 -2.15 -5.68
N SER A 527 -12.09 -1.86 -6.90
CA SER A 527 -12.50 -0.50 -7.25
C SER A 527 -13.74 -0.09 -6.45
N LEU A 528 -14.06 1.20 -6.36
CA LEU A 528 -15.31 1.66 -5.76
C LEU A 528 -16.56 1.22 -6.54
N GLN A 529 -16.39 0.65 -7.74
CA GLN A 529 -17.46 0.01 -8.50
C GLN A 529 -17.56 -1.50 -8.22
N GLY A 530 -16.75 -2.02 -7.30
CA GLY A 530 -16.79 -3.40 -6.81
C GLY A 530 -16.03 -4.41 -7.67
N ARG A 531 -15.20 -3.99 -8.63
CA ARG A 531 -14.40 -4.94 -9.43
C ARG A 531 -13.07 -5.22 -8.76
N GLN A 532 -12.77 -6.48 -8.50
CA GLN A 532 -11.44 -6.91 -8.05
C GLN A 532 -10.41 -6.60 -9.13
N PHE A 533 -9.24 -6.09 -8.75
CA PHE A 533 -8.13 -5.89 -9.68
C PHE A 533 -6.76 -6.23 -9.09
N ASN A 534 -6.66 -6.50 -7.78
CA ASN A 534 -5.42 -6.87 -7.11
C ASN A 534 -5.70 -7.75 -5.88
N GLU A 535 -4.69 -8.45 -5.37
CA GLU A 535 -4.77 -9.30 -4.18
C GLU A 535 -3.46 -9.26 -3.39
N LEU A 536 -3.55 -9.37 -2.06
CA LEU A 536 -2.39 -9.54 -1.19
C LEU A 536 -2.17 -11.04 -0.92
N PRO A 537 -0.91 -11.52 -0.95
CA PRO A 537 -0.61 -12.92 -0.70
C PRO A 537 -0.93 -13.29 0.74
N VAL A 538 -1.64 -14.40 0.92
CA VAL A 538 -1.91 -14.96 2.25
C VAL A 538 -0.91 -16.08 2.55
N PRO A 539 -0.17 -16.02 3.67
CA PRO A 539 0.80 -17.06 4.01
C PRO A 539 0.18 -18.45 4.18
N ASP A 540 0.90 -19.49 3.77
CA ASP A 540 0.41 -20.88 3.74
C ASP A 540 -0.03 -21.44 5.10
N ARG A 541 0.40 -20.82 6.21
CA ARG A 541 0.02 -21.21 7.57
C ARG A 541 -1.43 -20.89 7.91
N PHE A 542 -2.08 -19.98 7.17
CA PHE A 542 -3.51 -19.67 7.31
C PHE A 542 -4.39 -20.63 6.49
N ASN A 543 -3.88 -21.16 5.38
CA ASN A 543 -4.65 -22.05 4.50
C ASN A 543 -5.13 -23.33 5.22
N PRO A 544 -6.44 -23.64 5.24
CA PRO A 544 -6.94 -24.82 5.93
C PRO A 544 -6.56 -26.10 5.19
N ARG A 545 -5.75 -26.97 5.84
CA ARG A 545 -5.20 -28.19 5.22
C ARG A 545 -6.03 -29.46 5.45
N GLY A 546 -7.22 -29.30 6.01
CA GLY A 546 -8.14 -30.39 6.34
C GLY A 546 -9.18 -29.98 7.38
N THR A 547 -10.04 -30.93 7.76
CA THR A 547 -11.18 -30.72 8.68
C THR A 547 -11.05 -31.50 9.99
N GLY A 548 -9.98 -32.28 10.16
CA GLY A 548 -9.65 -32.98 11.40
C GLY A 548 -9.32 -32.00 12.52
N ALA A 549 -9.52 -32.41 13.78
CA ALA A 549 -9.35 -31.52 14.93
C ALA A 549 -7.96 -30.86 15.04
N ASN A 550 -6.94 -31.48 14.44
CA ASN A 550 -5.54 -31.03 14.47
C ASN A 550 -5.00 -30.63 13.08
N ASP A 551 -5.84 -30.59 12.04
CA ASP A 551 -5.40 -30.17 10.71
C ASP A 551 -5.15 -28.65 10.72
N PRO A 552 -3.94 -28.18 10.35
CA PRO A 552 -3.52 -26.78 10.51
C PRO A 552 -4.28 -25.81 9.60
N GLY A 553 -4.15 -24.53 9.91
CA GLY A 553 -4.81 -23.42 9.23
C GLY A 553 -5.83 -22.71 10.11
N ILE A 554 -6.61 -21.84 9.48
CA ILE A 554 -7.73 -21.12 10.10
C ILE A 554 -8.74 -22.07 10.76
N ARG A 555 -9.49 -21.53 11.71
CA ARG A 555 -10.74 -22.14 12.18
C ARG A 555 -11.89 -21.55 11.37
N ASN A 556 -13.00 -22.28 11.30
CA ASN A 556 -14.18 -21.82 10.57
C ASN A 556 -14.82 -20.65 11.33
N ASN A 557 -15.16 -19.56 10.64
CA ASN A 557 -15.80 -18.40 11.25
C ASN A 557 -14.97 -17.70 12.32
N LEU A 558 -13.65 -17.62 12.12
CA LEU A 558 -12.69 -17.19 13.13
C LEU A 558 -11.38 -16.62 12.52
N ALA A 559 -11.39 -16.07 11.30
CA ALA A 559 -10.17 -15.58 10.63
C ALA A 559 -10.39 -14.27 9.86
N PHE A 560 -9.35 -13.45 9.70
CA PHE A 560 -9.36 -12.21 8.88
C PHE A 560 -10.62 -11.32 9.01
N GLU A 561 -11.15 -11.22 10.22
CA GLU A 561 -12.31 -10.40 10.58
C GLU A 561 -11.99 -8.91 10.43
N SER A 562 -10.81 -8.54 10.93
CA SER A 562 -10.38 -7.15 10.96
C SER A 562 -9.64 -6.73 9.71
N LEU A 563 -9.79 -5.48 9.28
CA LEU A 563 -8.99 -4.91 8.21
C LEU A 563 -8.81 -3.40 8.37
N THR A 564 -7.57 -2.94 8.41
CA THR A 564 -7.28 -1.50 8.58
C THR A 564 -6.03 -1.09 7.84
N ILE A 565 -5.97 0.19 7.45
CA ILE A 565 -4.81 0.80 6.80
C ILE A 565 -4.31 1.93 7.71
N THR A 566 -2.99 2.02 7.87
CA THR A 566 -2.38 3.08 8.67
C THR A 566 -2.67 4.46 8.06
N PRO A 567 -2.70 5.54 8.87
CA PRO A 567 -2.99 6.88 8.38
C PRO A 567 -2.12 7.35 7.19
N ASN A 568 -0.86 6.93 7.12
CA ASN A 568 0.05 7.22 6.00
C ASN A 568 -0.16 6.33 4.76
N GLN A 569 -1.17 5.46 4.78
CA GLN A 569 -1.54 4.58 3.67
C GLN A 569 -0.47 3.56 3.25
N ARG A 570 0.54 3.36 4.10
CA ARG A 570 1.66 2.47 3.81
C ARG A 570 1.39 1.04 4.24
N PHE A 571 0.87 0.84 5.44
CA PHE A 571 0.69 -0.49 5.99
C PHE A 571 -0.78 -0.86 6.10
N LEU A 572 -1.09 -2.09 5.71
CA LEU A 572 -2.38 -2.71 5.97
C LEU A 572 -2.20 -3.78 7.05
N PHE A 573 -3.14 -3.83 7.97
CA PHE A 573 -3.20 -4.84 9.01
C PHE A 573 -4.50 -5.63 8.90
N THR A 574 -4.40 -6.94 9.09
CA THR A 574 -5.54 -7.83 9.33
C THR A 574 -5.21 -8.74 10.50
N ALA A 575 -6.19 -9.44 11.06
CA ALA A 575 -5.97 -10.37 12.14
C ALA A 575 -6.97 -11.52 12.11
N THR A 576 -6.56 -12.66 12.65
CA THR A 576 -7.47 -13.76 12.90
C THR A 576 -8.40 -13.43 14.07
N GLU A 577 -9.64 -13.94 14.08
CA GLU A 577 -10.49 -13.77 15.25
C GLU A 577 -9.96 -14.57 16.45
N ASN A 578 -9.38 -15.74 16.17
CA ASN A 578 -8.96 -16.72 17.14
C ASN A 578 -7.67 -17.45 16.72
N ALA A 579 -7.19 -18.36 17.55
CA ALA A 579 -6.02 -19.16 17.23
C ALA A 579 -6.21 -20.00 15.97
N LEU A 580 -5.17 -20.01 15.12
CA LEU A 580 -5.01 -21.08 14.15
C LEU A 580 -4.96 -22.43 14.88
N VAL A 581 -5.35 -23.49 14.19
CA VAL A 581 -5.44 -24.83 14.80
C VAL A 581 -4.11 -25.26 15.42
N GLN A 582 -2.98 -24.90 14.81
CA GLN A 582 -1.65 -25.23 15.27
C GLN A 582 -1.12 -24.33 16.40
N ASP A 583 -1.70 -23.16 16.64
CA ASP A 583 -1.21 -22.22 17.66
C ASP A 583 -1.76 -22.52 19.06
N GLY A 584 -2.93 -23.14 19.14
CA GLY A 584 -3.54 -23.44 20.41
C GLY A 584 -5.06 -23.67 20.35
N PRO A 585 -5.71 -23.84 21.51
CA PRO A 585 -7.16 -23.90 21.59
C PRO A 585 -7.77 -22.54 21.29
N ALA A 586 -9.03 -22.55 20.80
CA ALA A 586 -9.83 -21.33 20.77
C ALA A 586 -10.18 -20.87 22.19
N ALA A 587 -10.66 -19.63 22.32
CA ALA A 587 -10.97 -19.04 23.63
C ALA A 587 -11.97 -19.90 24.43
N THR A 588 -11.75 -19.97 25.74
CA THR A 588 -12.55 -20.76 26.70
C THR A 588 -12.99 -19.88 27.86
N LEU A 589 -13.81 -20.40 28.78
CA LEU A 589 -14.24 -19.66 29.97
C LEU A 589 -13.10 -19.30 30.94
N THR A 590 -11.92 -19.92 30.80
CA THR A 590 -10.79 -19.71 31.71
C THR A 590 -9.57 -19.11 31.02
N ASN A 591 -9.41 -19.35 29.73
CA ASN A 591 -8.24 -18.94 28.96
C ASN A 591 -8.68 -18.21 27.71
N GLY A 592 -7.97 -17.13 27.39
CA GLY A 592 -8.02 -16.49 26.09
C GLY A 592 -7.43 -17.34 24.97
N SER A 593 -7.29 -16.75 23.79
CA SER A 593 -6.73 -17.41 22.62
C SER A 593 -5.64 -16.58 21.93
N PRO A 594 -4.58 -17.21 21.40
CA PRO A 594 -3.56 -16.55 20.60
C PRO A 594 -4.04 -16.26 19.17
N SER A 595 -4.51 -15.05 18.90
CA SER A 595 -4.76 -14.54 17.54
C SER A 595 -3.48 -13.97 16.91
N ARG A 596 -3.37 -13.98 15.58
CA ARG A 596 -2.28 -13.40 14.80
C ARG A 596 -2.74 -12.11 14.11
N ILE A 597 -1.96 -11.04 14.25
CA ILE A 597 -2.07 -9.77 13.51
C ILE A 597 -1.02 -9.80 12.39
N LEU A 598 -1.42 -9.69 11.13
CA LEU A 598 -0.53 -9.62 9.97
C LEU A 598 -0.35 -8.18 9.53
N GLN A 599 0.85 -7.81 9.11
CA GLN A 599 1.19 -6.52 8.55
C GLN A 599 1.69 -6.68 7.11
N TYR A 600 1.08 -5.91 6.19
CA TYR A 600 1.47 -5.81 4.80
C TYR A 600 2.02 -4.43 4.49
N ASP A 601 3.11 -4.33 3.73
CA ASP A 601 3.54 -3.07 3.12
C ASP A 601 2.82 -2.91 1.76
N LEU A 602 1.85 -2.00 1.68
CA LEU A 602 1.05 -1.71 0.49
C LEU A 602 1.84 -1.08 -0.66
N GLN A 603 3.11 -0.74 -0.45
CA GLN A 603 4.03 -0.36 -1.52
C GLN A 603 4.61 -1.60 -2.23
N THR A 604 4.82 -2.70 -1.51
CA THR A 604 5.43 -3.92 -2.06
C THR A 604 4.42 -5.07 -2.25
N GLY A 605 3.27 -4.96 -1.59
CA GLY A 605 2.26 -6.02 -1.48
C GLY A 605 2.71 -7.21 -0.61
N GLN A 606 3.87 -7.15 0.05
CA GLN A 606 4.40 -8.26 0.84
C GLN A 606 4.01 -8.17 2.31
N GLU A 607 3.91 -9.33 2.95
CA GLU A 607 3.92 -9.44 4.41
C GLU A 607 5.29 -8.95 4.93
N VAL A 608 5.25 -8.02 5.88
CA VAL A 608 6.47 -7.42 6.49
C VAL A 608 6.53 -7.58 8.00
N GLY A 609 5.51 -8.20 8.60
CA GLY A 609 5.50 -8.50 10.03
C GLY A 609 4.25 -9.28 10.42
N GLU A 610 4.36 -10.02 11.52
CA GLU A 610 3.23 -10.70 12.14
C GLU A 610 3.39 -10.67 13.65
N PHE A 611 2.31 -10.43 14.40
CA PHE A 611 2.36 -10.22 15.84
C PHE A 611 1.27 -11.01 16.56
N LEU A 612 1.57 -11.46 17.77
CA LEU A 612 0.61 -12.22 18.58
C LEU A 612 -0.34 -11.27 19.32
N TYR A 613 -1.64 -11.56 19.32
CA TYR A 613 -2.66 -10.90 20.13
C TYR A 613 -3.37 -11.92 21.02
N ILE A 614 -3.44 -11.68 22.33
CA ILE A 614 -4.14 -12.59 23.25
C ILE A 614 -5.55 -12.05 23.53
N THR A 615 -6.57 -12.75 23.06
CA THR A 615 -7.97 -12.42 23.35
C THR A 615 -8.30 -12.67 24.83
N ASP A 616 -9.36 -12.05 25.35
CA ASP A 616 -9.89 -12.41 26.67
C ASP A 616 -10.48 -13.83 26.68
N PRO A 617 -10.65 -14.45 27.86
CA PRO A 617 -11.54 -15.59 28.02
C PRO A 617 -12.98 -15.26 27.60
N VAL A 618 -13.76 -16.29 27.29
CA VAL A 618 -15.21 -16.18 27.09
C VAL A 618 -15.85 -15.56 28.35
N ALA A 619 -16.58 -14.45 28.16
CA ALA A 619 -17.06 -13.61 29.26
C ALA A 619 -18.05 -14.34 30.16
N ASP A 620 -19.01 -15.06 29.57
CA ASP A 620 -20.09 -15.72 30.28
C ASP A 620 -20.27 -17.17 29.83
N ALA A 621 -20.70 -18.03 30.76
CA ALA A 621 -21.04 -19.41 30.44
C ALA A 621 -22.37 -19.51 29.66
N PRO A 622 -22.47 -20.36 28.63
CA PRO A 622 -23.69 -20.51 27.86
C PRO A 622 -24.81 -21.16 28.68
N ASN A 623 -26.06 -20.83 28.34
CA ASN A 623 -27.26 -21.38 28.95
C ASN A 623 -28.21 -21.97 27.87
N PRO A 624 -28.35 -23.31 27.78
CA PRO A 624 -27.87 -24.31 28.73
C PRO A 624 -26.38 -24.61 28.63
N VAL A 625 -25.80 -25.08 29.73
CA VAL A 625 -24.37 -25.43 29.85
C VAL A 625 -23.94 -26.42 28.75
N GLY A 626 -22.81 -26.13 28.11
CA GLY A 626 -22.26 -26.95 27.01
C GLY A 626 -22.75 -26.56 25.62
N SER A 627 -23.56 -25.50 25.49
CA SER A 627 -23.89 -24.90 24.20
C SER A 627 -22.73 -24.08 23.63
N PHE A 628 -22.86 -23.58 22.40
CA PHE A 628 -21.83 -22.81 21.72
C PHE A 628 -21.50 -21.50 22.46
N ASN A 629 -20.20 -21.22 22.55
CA ASN A 629 -19.63 -19.98 23.05
C ASN A 629 -18.28 -19.70 22.38
N THR A 630 -17.92 -18.42 22.30
CA THR A 630 -16.63 -17.97 21.74
C THR A 630 -16.25 -16.59 22.31
N ASN A 631 -14.98 -16.21 22.14
CA ASN A 631 -14.51 -14.84 22.24
C ASN A 631 -13.40 -14.63 21.24
N GLY A 632 -13.40 -13.47 20.60
CA GLY A 632 -12.58 -13.23 19.43
C GLY A 632 -12.24 -11.76 19.20
N LEU A 633 -11.11 -11.53 18.52
CA LEU A 633 -10.71 -10.23 18.00
C LEU A 633 -11.46 -9.97 16.69
N VAL A 634 -12.54 -9.20 16.74
CA VAL A 634 -13.41 -8.99 15.58
C VAL A 634 -13.02 -7.78 14.74
N GLU A 635 -12.26 -6.82 15.29
CA GLU A 635 -11.80 -5.67 14.52
C GLU A 635 -10.53 -5.02 15.07
N LEU A 636 -9.75 -4.42 14.17
CA LEU A 636 -8.58 -3.59 14.41
C LEU A 636 -8.74 -2.29 13.62
N LEU A 637 -8.43 -1.16 14.24
CA LEU A 637 -8.43 0.13 13.59
C LEU A 637 -7.15 0.89 13.94
N ALA A 638 -6.27 1.07 12.96
CA ALA A 638 -5.02 1.78 13.13
C ALA A 638 -5.28 3.24 13.53
N LEU A 639 -4.70 3.67 14.65
CA LEU A 639 -4.73 5.05 15.10
C LEU A 639 -3.53 5.85 14.58
N ASP A 640 -2.40 5.17 14.39
CA ASP A 640 -1.15 5.76 13.93
C ASP A 640 -0.38 4.83 12.98
N ASN A 641 0.81 5.24 12.58
CA ASN A 641 1.67 4.51 11.65
C ASN A 641 2.63 3.52 12.34
N ASN A 642 2.58 3.43 13.68
CA ASN A 642 3.57 2.76 14.52
C ASN A 642 2.97 1.60 15.31
N GLY A 643 1.84 1.08 14.86
CA GLY A 643 1.23 -0.11 15.44
C GLY A 643 0.43 0.14 16.71
N THR A 644 -0.17 1.33 16.88
CA THR A 644 -1.24 1.53 17.86
C THR A 644 -2.61 1.40 17.19
N PHE A 645 -3.48 0.59 17.79
CA PHE A 645 -4.80 0.26 17.29
C PHE A 645 -5.88 0.54 18.34
N LEU A 646 -7.10 0.79 17.87
CA LEU A 646 -8.28 0.34 18.59
C LEU A 646 -8.54 -1.11 18.20
N SER A 647 -8.90 -1.95 19.16
CA SER A 647 -9.29 -3.33 18.89
C SER A 647 -10.61 -3.67 19.57
N LEU A 648 -11.53 -4.31 18.83
CA LEU A 648 -12.82 -4.74 19.32
C LEU A 648 -12.79 -6.24 19.61
N GLU A 649 -13.14 -6.63 20.83
CA GLU A 649 -13.37 -8.03 21.16
C GLU A 649 -14.85 -8.29 21.40
N ARG A 650 -15.34 -9.41 20.85
CA ARG A 650 -16.72 -9.86 21.01
C ARG A 650 -16.73 -11.28 21.57
N SER A 651 -17.34 -11.43 22.75
CA SER A 651 -17.69 -12.72 23.31
C SER A 651 -19.16 -13.02 23.09
N PHE A 652 -19.48 -14.23 22.62
CA PHE A 652 -20.85 -14.71 22.50
C PHE A 652 -21.06 -15.98 23.31
N SER A 653 -22.19 -16.08 23.98
CA SER A 653 -22.65 -17.30 24.64
C SER A 653 -24.13 -17.56 24.37
N THR A 654 -24.44 -18.78 23.90
CA THR A 654 -25.82 -19.19 23.62
C THR A 654 -26.71 -18.98 24.86
N GLY A 655 -27.83 -18.27 24.69
CA GLY A 655 -28.79 -18.00 25.77
C GLY A 655 -28.36 -16.91 26.76
N VAL A 656 -27.20 -16.26 26.52
CA VAL A 656 -26.73 -15.07 27.24
C VAL A 656 -26.69 -13.87 26.28
N GLY A 657 -26.06 -14.01 25.12
CA GLY A 657 -25.91 -12.94 24.12
C GLY A 657 -24.45 -12.50 23.97
N ASN A 658 -24.25 -11.28 23.46
CA ASN A 658 -22.96 -10.67 23.22
C ASN A 658 -22.45 -9.89 24.45
N SER A 659 -21.15 -9.98 24.71
CA SER A 659 -20.38 -9.06 25.56
C SER A 659 -19.26 -8.49 24.69
N VAL A 660 -19.21 -7.16 24.58
CA VAL A 660 -18.31 -6.48 23.63
C VAL A 660 -17.45 -5.49 24.40
N LYS A 661 -16.15 -5.45 24.09
CA LYS A 661 -15.18 -4.57 24.73
C LYS A 661 -14.29 -3.88 23.70
N LEU A 662 -14.04 -2.60 23.91
CA LEU A 662 -13.09 -1.81 23.15
C LEU A 662 -11.78 -1.67 23.92
N TYR A 663 -10.68 -1.98 23.25
CA TYR A 663 -9.32 -1.85 23.77
C TYR A 663 -8.51 -0.87 22.93
N GLN A 664 -7.51 -0.24 23.54
CA GLN A 664 -6.35 0.28 22.83
C GLN A 664 -5.27 -0.80 22.86
N THR A 665 -4.73 -1.14 21.70
CA THR A 665 -3.73 -2.20 21.52
C THR A 665 -2.47 -1.63 20.90
N SER A 666 -1.30 -2.17 21.27
CA SER A 666 -0.02 -1.82 20.66
C SER A 666 0.80 -3.07 20.38
N ILE A 667 1.33 -3.16 19.17
CA ILE A 667 2.34 -4.18 18.79
C ILE A 667 3.76 -3.75 19.13
N LEU A 668 3.95 -2.56 19.73
CA LEU A 668 5.28 -2.11 20.13
C LEU A 668 5.84 -3.04 21.21
N GLY A 669 7.00 -3.63 20.91
CA GLY A 669 7.63 -4.61 21.76
C GLY A 669 7.06 -6.03 21.67
N ALA A 670 6.08 -6.27 20.79
CA ALA A 670 5.68 -7.63 20.45
C ALA A 670 6.75 -8.27 19.55
N THR A 671 6.99 -9.57 19.75
CA THR A 671 7.88 -10.34 18.89
C THR A 671 7.28 -10.46 17.49
N ASP A 672 8.07 -10.22 16.45
CA ASP A 672 7.68 -10.57 15.08
C ASP A 672 7.73 -12.09 14.90
N ILE A 673 6.55 -12.67 14.69
CA ILE A 673 6.31 -14.12 14.57
C ILE A 673 6.08 -14.56 13.12
N SER A 674 6.35 -13.71 12.12
CA SER A 674 6.12 -13.99 10.69
C SER A 674 6.84 -15.25 10.20
N ASN A 675 8.00 -15.56 10.81
CA ASN A 675 8.80 -16.75 10.50
C ASN A 675 8.34 -18.03 11.23
N LEU A 676 7.29 -17.97 12.04
CA LEU A 676 6.80 -19.10 12.85
C LEU A 676 5.52 -19.71 12.27
N ASP A 677 5.61 -20.97 11.83
CA ASP A 677 4.45 -21.78 11.42
C ASP A 677 3.44 -22.02 12.58
N SER A 678 3.93 -22.02 13.82
CA SER A 678 3.15 -22.19 15.04
C SER A 678 3.82 -21.45 16.21
N VAL A 679 3.03 -20.79 17.05
CA VAL A 679 3.51 -20.17 18.31
C VAL A 679 3.39 -21.10 19.53
N ASN A 680 2.83 -22.31 19.35
CA ASN A 680 2.57 -23.21 20.47
C ASN A 680 3.89 -23.74 21.08
N GLY A 681 4.13 -23.39 22.34
CA GLY A 681 5.34 -23.80 23.07
C GLY A 681 6.58 -22.99 22.70
N VAL A 682 6.41 -21.83 22.06
CA VAL A 682 7.46 -20.84 21.81
C VAL A 682 7.22 -19.66 22.76
N ASP A 683 8.28 -19.15 23.39
CA ASP A 683 8.20 -17.95 24.21
C ASP A 683 8.29 -16.72 23.29
N VAL A 684 7.22 -15.92 23.25
CA VAL A 684 7.08 -14.74 22.40
C VAL A 684 6.30 -13.67 23.13
N ASP A 685 6.68 -12.41 22.94
CA ASP A 685 5.96 -11.27 23.50
C ASP A 685 4.76 -10.93 22.62
N ALA A 686 3.57 -10.90 23.25
CA ALA A 686 2.32 -10.53 22.58
C ALA A 686 2.08 -9.02 22.63
N ALA A 687 1.25 -8.53 21.70
CA ALA A 687 0.73 -7.17 21.70
C ALA A 687 0.06 -6.83 23.04
N GLN A 688 0.38 -5.65 23.56
CA GLN A 688 -0.19 -5.14 24.80
C GLN A 688 -1.54 -4.48 24.53
N LYS A 689 -2.52 -4.68 25.42
CA LYS A 689 -3.85 -4.06 25.30
C LYS A 689 -4.31 -3.44 26.62
N ARG A 690 -5.06 -2.33 26.52
CA ARG A 690 -5.66 -1.59 27.64
C ARG A 690 -7.15 -1.38 27.38
N LEU A 691 -8.00 -1.82 28.30
CA LEU A 691 -9.46 -1.64 28.20
C LEU A 691 -9.81 -0.15 28.18
N LEU A 692 -10.62 0.26 27.20
CA LEU A 692 -11.17 1.62 27.08
C LEU A 692 -12.65 1.67 27.48
N LEU A 693 -13.44 0.70 27.00
CA LEU A 693 -14.88 0.66 27.21
C LEU A 693 -15.39 -0.78 27.24
N ASP A 694 -16.22 -1.10 28.22
CA ASP A 694 -17.12 -2.26 28.17
C ASP A 694 -18.49 -1.77 27.67
N PHE A 695 -18.98 -2.29 26.55
CA PHE A 695 -20.24 -1.82 25.97
C PHE A 695 -21.45 -2.18 26.85
N GLY A 696 -21.32 -3.16 27.76
CA GLY A 696 -22.36 -3.47 28.75
C GLY A 696 -22.68 -2.31 29.69
N ASP A 697 -21.73 -1.38 29.88
CA ASP A 697 -21.90 -0.21 30.75
C ASP A 697 -22.78 0.88 30.10
N LEU A 698 -23.05 0.81 28.80
CA LEU A 698 -23.87 1.79 28.07
C LEU A 698 -25.37 1.69 28.42
N GLY A 699 -25.81 0.52 28.91
CA GLY A 699 -27.22 0.29 29.27
C GLY A 699 -28.17 0.23 28.08
N ILE A 700 -27.66 -0.03 26.88
CA ILE A 700 -28.43 -0.25 25.63
C ILE A 700 -28.50 -1.74 25.29
N THR A 701 -29.36 -2.10 24.32
CA THR A 701 -29.37 -3.46 23.78
C THR A 701 -28.36 -3.54 22.66
N LEU A 702 -27.43 -4.48 22.74
CA LEU A 702 -26.38 -4.69 21.74
C LEU A 702 -26.77 -5.82 20.79
N ASP A 703 -26.47 -5.65 19.51
CA ASP A 703 -26.44 -6.75 18.53
C ASP A 703 -24.99 -7.23 18.29
N ASN A 704 -24.72 -7.83 17.12
CA ASN A 704 -23.43 -8.41 16.74
C ASN A 704 -22.41 -7.33 16.32
N LEU A 705 -21.89 -6.55 17.28
CA LEU A 705 -20.92 -5.48 16.97
C LEU A 705 -19.62 -6.06 16.45
N GLU A 706 -19.23 -5.67 15.23
CA GLU A 706 -18.08 -6.25 14.53
C GLU A 706 -17.19 -5.16 13.92
N GLY A 707 -17.70 -4.28 13.06
CA GLY A 707 -16.86 -3.27 12.39
C GLY A 707 -16.72 -1.93 13.14
N ILE A 708 -15.56 -1.28 13.03
CA ILE A 708 -15.32 0.09 13.55
C ILE A 708 -14.56 0.97 12.54
N ALA A 709 -14.88 2.26 12.48
CA ALA A 709 -14.13 3.24 11.69
C ALA A 709 -14.03 4.59 12.41
N LEU A 710 -12.92 5.31 12.20
CA LEU A 710 -12.88 6.74 12.50
C LEU A 710 -13.78 7.47 11.49
N GLY A 711 -14.65 8.35 11.99
CA GLY A 711 -15.50 9.20 11.16
C GLY A 711 -14.96 10.63 11.03
N PRO A 712 -15.81 11.60 10.63
CA PRO A 712 -15.42 13.01 10.62
C PRO A 712 -15.10 13.53 12.02
N LYS A 713 -14.26 14.56 12.12
CA LYS A 713 -14.10 15.31 13.37
C LYS A 713 -15.44 15.96 13.76
N LEU A 714 -15.78 15.90 15.03
CA LEU A 714 -16.94 16.57 15.58
C LEU A 714 -16.70 18.09 15.64
N ALA A 715 -17.79 18.86 15.77
CA ALA A 715 -17.71 20.32 15.81
C ALA A 715 -16.86 20.87 16.97
N ASP A 716 -16.67 20.09 18.04
CA ASP A 716 -15.82 20.43 19.18
C ASP A 716 -14.34 20.01 18.99
N GLY A 717 -14.00 19.41 17.85
CA GLY A 717 -12.65 18.99 17.48
C GLY A 717 -12.30 17.54 17.85
N ARG A 718 -13.17 16.83 18.60
CA ARG A 718 -12.94 15.44 18.96
C ARG A 718 -13.12 14.51 17.77
N GLN A 719 -12.49 13.34 17.84
CA GLN A 719 -12.58 12.34 16.78
C GLN A 719 -13.87 11.52 16.94
N SER A 720 -14.68 11.37 15.90
CA SER A 720 -15.78 10.40 15.96
C SER A 720 -15.28 8.98 15.68
N LEU A 721 -15.87 8.00 16.37
CA LEU A 721 -15.72 6.58 16.13
C LEU A 721 -17.10 6.01 15.82
N ILE A 722 -17.24 5.36 14.67
CA ILE A 722 -18.43 4.65 14.25
C ILE A 722 -18.23 3.16 14.54
N VAL A 723 -19.26 2.51 15.06
CA VAL A 723 -19.31 1.06 15.28
C VAL A 723 -20.54 0.51 14.59
N VAL A 724 -20.39 -0.53 13.78
CA VAL A 724 -21.49 -1.21 13.09
C VAL A 724 -21.73 -2.59 13.67
N ALA A 725 -22.97 -3.06 13.53
CA ALA A 725 -23.39 -4.36 13.96
C ALA A 725 -23.99 -5.16 12.83
N ASP A 726 -23.62 -6.42 12.80
CA ASP A 726 -24.26 -7.43 12.00
C ASP A 726 -25.56 -7.92 12.68
N ASN A 727 -26.58 -8.19 11.85
CA ASN A 727 -27.85 -8.77 12.28
C ASN A 727 -27.99 -10.25 11.89
N ASN A 728 -26.96 -10.88 11.31
CA ASN A 728 -26.91 -12.23 10.74
C ASN A 728 -28.13 -12.56 9.85
N PHE A 729 -28.78 -11.55 9.27
CA PHE A 729 -30.08 -11.67 8.58
C PHE A 729 -31.19 -12.36 9.41
N SER A 730 -31.06 -12.38 10.73
CA SER A 730 -31.95 -13.08 11.65
C SER A 730 -33.13 -12.22 12.09
N SER A 731 -34.34 -12.81 12.09
CA SER A 731 -35.57 -12.12 12.51
C SER A 731 -35.61 -11.68 13.97
N THR A 732 -34.66 -12.15 14.80
CA THR A 732 -34.54 -11.80 16.22
C THR A 732 -33.48 -10.73 16.50
N GLN A 733 -32.77 -10.29 15.47
CA GLN A 733 -31.69 -9.30 15.50
C GLN A 733 -32.11 -8.01 14.77
N PHE A 734 -31.22 -7.03 14.73
CA PHE A 734 -31.38 -5.73 14.09
C PHE A 734 -30.01 -5.18 13.69
N THR A 735 -29.94 -4.42 12.59
CA THR A 735 -28.70 -3.69 12.25
C THR A 735 -28.56 -2.50 13.18
N GLN A 736 -27.39 -2.30 13.76
CA GLN A 736 -27.12 -1.22 14.71
C GLN A 736 -25.90 -0.43 14.27
N ILE A 737 -25.95 0.89 14.43
CA ILE A 737 -24.82 1.79 14.24
C ILE A 737 -24.72 2.65 15.49
N LEU A 738 -23.54 2.69 16.09
CA LEU A 738 -23.23 3.50 17.27
C LEU A 738 -22.19 4.55 16.89
N SER A 739 -22.18 5.66 17.63
CA SER A 739 -21.14 6.67 17.50
C SER A 739 -20.62 7.12 18.85
N PHE A 740 -19.31 7.37 18.91
CA PHE A 740 -18.59 7.83 20.08
C PHE A 740 -17.73 9.04 19.74
N ALA A 741 -17.51 9.92 20.71
CA ALA A 741 -16.51 10.97 20.66
C ALA A 741 -15.26 10.52 21.42
N LEU A 742 -14.11 10.53 20.75
CA LEU A 742 -12.81 10.18 21.29
C LEU A 742 -11.95 11.41 21.52
N ASP A 743 -11.37 11.48 22.72
CA ASP A 743 -10.21 12.34 22.98
C ASP A 743 -8.96 11.52 22.64
N ILE A 744 -8.22 11.98 21.62
CA ILE A 744 -7.00 11.33 21.15
C ILE A 744 -5.84 12.30 21.33
N ASP A 745 -4.89 11.88 22.16
CA ASP A 745 -3.68 12.62 22.47
C ASP A 745 -2.51 12.11 21.62
N ALA A 746 -1.77 13.03 21.00
CA ALA A 746 -0.54 12.70 20.31
C ALA A 746 0.59 12.52 21.33
N ILE A 747 1.23 11.35 21.27
CA ILE A 747 2.46 11.05 21.98
C ILE A 747 3.60 11.26 20.98
N ALA A 748 4.49 12.20 21.28
CA ALA A 748 5.65 12.44 20.43
C ALA A 748 6.48 11.16 20.31
N GLY A 749 6.73 10.72 19.08
CA GLY A 749 7.54 9.56 18.80
C GLY A 749 9.01 9.90 18.81
N VAL A 750 9.79 9.13 19.56
CA VAL A 750 11.24 9.03 19.35
C VAL A 750 11.46 7.80 18.48
N ALA A 751 12.26 7.93 17.42
CA ALA A 751 12.62 6.80 16.58
C ALA A 751 13.28 5.71 17.44
N PRO A 752 12.95 4.41 17.25
CA PRO A 752 13.65 3.36 17.98
C PRO A 752 15.16 3.44 17.74
N ILE A 753 15.92 3.21 18.80
CA ILE A 753 17.38 3.13 18.72
C ILE A 753 17.69 1.66 18.40
N ILE A 754 18.00 1.39 17.14
CA ILE A 754 18.23 0.02 16.64
C ILE A 754 19.73 -0.19 16.41
N GLY A 755 20.26 -1.26 17.00
CA GLY A 755 21.60 -1.77 16.78
C GLY A 755 21.75 -2.52 15.44
N SER A 756 22.88 -3.19 15.31
CA SER A 756 23.31 -4.00 14.18
C SER A 756 23.37 -5.47 14.60
N ASP A 757 23.71 -6.37 13.67
CA ASP A 757 23.96 -7.77 14.04
C ASP A 757 25.39 -7.96 14.63
N THR A 758 25.99 -6.90 15.17
CA THR A 758 27.30 -6.90 15.83
C THR A 758 27.24 -6.09 17.13
N ASN A 759 28.19 -6.32 18.05
CA ASN A 759 28.23 -5.65 19.35
C ASN A 759 28.14 -4.11 19.27
N ASP A 760 27.11 -3.55 19.90
CA ASP A 760 26.78 -2.14 19.91
C ASP A 760 26.80 -1.49 21.31
N ILE A 761 26.78 -0.15 21.31
CA ILE A 761 26.59 0.65 22.51
C ILE A 761 25.46 1.66 22.22
N LEU A 762 24.30 1.43 22.82
CA LEU A 762 23.05 2.13 22.54
C LEU A 762 22.63 2.98 23.74
N TYR A 763 22.21 4.23 23.49
CA TYR A 763 21.84 5.20 24.53
C TYR A 763 20.47 5.80 24.23
N GLY A 764 19.53 5.60 25.14
CA GLY A 764 18.32 6.40 25.28
C GLY A 764 18.63 7.82 25.77
N ASP A 765 17.63 8.68 25.71
CA ASP A 765 17.69 10.05 26.16
C ASP A 765 16.93 10.27 27.49
N ASN A 766 16.19 11.38 27.62
CA ASN A 766 15.37 11.65 28.81
C ASN A 766 13.87 11.43 28.53
N ALA A 767 13.54 10.84 27.39
CA ALA A 767 12.19 10.49 26.96
C ALA A 767 11.96 8.98 27.14
N ASN A 768 10.75 8.54 26.80
CA ASN A 768 10.45 7.11 26.77
C ASN A 768 11.04 6.51 25.50
N ASP A 769 12.08 5.69 25.64
CA ASP A 769 12.80 5.11 24.51
C ASP A 769 12.39 3.67 24.22
N THR A 770 12.51 3.28 22.96
CA THR A 770 12.53 1.87 22.55
C THR A 770 13.90 1.59 21.97
N ILE A 771 14.64 0.67 22.59
CA ILE A 771 16.01 0.33 22.19
C ILE A 771 16.10 -1.16 21.90
N GLN A 772 16.67 -1.52 20.74
CA GLN A 772 16.80 -2.90 20.28
C GLN A 772 18.26 -3.20 19.89
N GLY A 773 18.86 -4.19 20.55
CA GLY A 773 20.24 -4.64 20.31
C GLY A 773 20.43 -5.39 18.99
N ARG A 774 19.50 -6.32 18.69
CA ARG A 774 19.56 -7.30 17.59
C ARG A 774 20.58 -8.41 17.83
N GLY A 775 21.78 -8.31 17.26
CA GLY A 775 22.74 -9.40 17.26
C GLY A 775 24.08 -8.96 17.82
N GLY A 776 24.72 -9.83 18.58
CA GLY A 776 26.00 -9.51 19.21
C GLY A 776 25.81 -9.15 20.68
N ASN A 777 26.93 -8.92 21.37
CA ASN A 777 26.89 -8.65 22.81
C ASN A 777 26.87 -7.13 23.03
N ASP A 778 25.70 -6.61 23.36
CA ASP A 778 25.38 -5.19 23.33
C ASP A 778 25.43 -4.54 24.71
N GLN A 779 25.62 -3.22 24.72
CA GLN A 779 25.48 -2.39 25.92
C GLN A 779 24.35 -1.40 25.71
N ILE A 780 23.26 -1.58 26.45
CA ILE A 780 22.03 -0.79 26.32
C ILE A 780 21.84 0.08 27.56
N PHE A 781 21.66 1.38 27.35
CA PHE A 781 21.39 2.35 28.42
C PHE A 781 20.05 3.04 28.14
N GLY A 782 18.99 2.69 28.87
CA GLY A 782 17.64 3.24 28.67
C GLY A 782 17.50 4.71 29.05
N GLY A 783 18.33 5.23 29.95
CA GLY A 783 18.31 6.66 30.32
C GLY A 783 17.23 6.99 31.36
N GLU A 784 16.54 8.12 31.20
CA GLU A 784 15.41 8.51 32.06
C GLU A 784 14.12 8.36 31.26
N GLY A 785 13.04 7.83 31.83
CA GLY A 785 11.78 7.66 31.08
C GLY A 785 11.19 6.28 31.35
N ILE A 786 10.00 6.00 30.82
CA ILE A 786 9.46 4.64 30.82
C ILE A 786 9.93 3.98 29.52
N ASN A 787 10.95 3.13 29.61
CA ASN A 787 11.65 2.56 28.47
C ASN A 787 11.22 1.13 28.18
N THR A 788 11.36 0.75 26.91
CA THR A 788 11.26 -0.64 26.46
C THR A 788 12.60 -1.05 25.85
N LEU A 789 13.30 -2.01 26.46
CA LEU A 789 14.67 -2.38 26.10
C LEU A 789 14.75 -3.87 25.72
N PHE A 790 15.34 -4.17 24.57
CA PHE A 790 15.55 -5.52 24.05
C PHE A 790 17.04 -5.77 23.79
N GLY A 791 17.65 -6.74 24.46
CA GLY A 791 19.00 -7.22 24.11
C GLY A 791 19.01 -8.07 22.83
N ASP A 792 17.96 -8.88 22.65
CA ASP A 792 17.75 -9.82 21.54
C ASP A 792 18.72 -11.01 21.54
N SER A 793 19.84 -10.98 20.82
CA SER A 793 20.71 -12.16 20.70
C SER A 793 22.17 -11.85 20.98
N GLY A 794 22.71 -12.47 22.02
CA GLY A 794 24.07 -12.24 22.50
C GLY A 794 24.10 -12.24 24.02
N ASP A 795 25.29 -12.11 24.60
CA ASP A 795 25.40 -11.89 26.05
C ASP A 795 25.37 -10.37 26.32
N ASP A 796 24.21 -9.82 26.68
CA ASP A 796 23.96 -8.38 26.71
C ASP A 796 24.13 -7.76 28.10
N LEU A 797 24.42 -6.45 28.12
CA LEU A 797 24.49 -5.64 29.33
C LEU A 797 23.47 -4.50 29.24
N ILE A 798 22.38 -4.62 30.02
CA ILE A 798 21.25 -3.70 29.94
C ILE A 798 21.10 -2.89 31.24
N TYR A 799 20.98 -1.57 31.09
CA TYR A 799 20.66 -0.64 32.16
C TYR A 799 19.30 0.01 31.88
N GLY A 800 18.27 -0.35 32.66
CA GLY A 800 16.90 0.17 32.57
C GLY A 800 16.84 1.68 32.70
N GLY A 801 17.23 2.16 33.88
CA GLY A 801 17.31 3.59 34.15
C GLY A 801 16.40 4.00 35.30
N SER A 802 15.69 5.11 35.13
CA SER A 802 14.72 5.59 36.11
C SER A 802 13.29 5.33 35.62
N GLN A 803 12.33 5.18 36.55
CA GLN A 803 10.91 4.91 36.27
C GLN A 803 10.61 3.45 35.88
N ALA A 804 9.39 3.17 35.43
CA ALA A 804 8.89 1.81 35.25
C ALA A 804 9.23 1.29 33.85
N ASP A 805 10.34 0.57 33.73
CA ASP A 805 10.82 0.04 32.47
C ASP A 805 10.30 -1.38 32.20
N THR A 806 10.24 -1.74 30.91
CA THR A 806 10.07 -3.13 30.44
C THR A 806 11.36 -3.57 29.75
N ILE A 807 11.96 -4.66 30.25
CA ILE A 807 13.29 -5.09 29.81
C ILE A 807 13.27 -6.57 29.48
N THR A 808 13.73 -6.92 28.28
CA THR A 808 13.92 -8.29 27.81
C THR A 808 15.40 -8.49 27.45
N GLY A 809 16.06 -9.44 28.11
CA GLY A 809 17.44 -9.84 27.82
C GLY A 809 17.52 -10.45 26.43
N GLY A 810 16.87 -11.60 26.25
CA GLY A 810 16.75 -12.27 24.96
C GLY A 810 17.40 -13.64 24.99
N THR A 811 18.29 -13.93 24.05
CA THR A 811 19.03 -15.19 23.99
C THR A 811 20.51 -14.96 24.29
N GLY A 812 21.08 -15.69 25.24
CA GLY A 812 22.44 -15.49 25.73
C GLY A 812 22.44 -15.24 27.23
N ASN A 813 23.61 -15.05 27.84
CA ASN A 813 23.71 -14.89 29.29
C ASN A 813 23.77 -13.40 29.63
N ASP A 814 22.62 -12.82 29.93
CA ASP A 814 22.46 -11.38 30.02
C ASP A 814 22.74 -10.86 31.42
N THR A 815 23.15 -9.60 31.50
CA THR A 815 23.29 -8.86 32.76
C THR A 815 22.39 -7.64 32.75
N ILE A 816 21.35 -7.65 33.59
CA ILE A 816 20.31 -6.64 33.60
C ILE A 816 20.33 -5.84 34.91
N TYR A 817 20.36 -4.52 34.81
CA TYR A 817 20.26 -3.57 35.93
C TYR A 817 19.06 -2.64 35.71
N THR A 818 17.92 -2.91 36.34
CA THR A 818 16.73 -2.06 36.18
C THR A 818 16.85 -0.72 36.89
N SER A 819 17.52 -0.70 38.04
CA SER A 819 17.79 0.47 38.90
C SER A 819 16.61 0.99 39.72
N GLU A 820 15.80 1.93 39.25
CA GLU A 820 14.67 2.49 40.01
C GLU A 820 13.31 2.13 39.36
N GLY A 821 12.19 2.40 40.05
CA GLY A 821 10.84 2.22 39.51
C GLY A 821 10.29 0.80 39.55
N ASN A 822 9.03 0.62 39.15
CA ASN A 822 8.37 -0.69 39.18
C ASN A 822 8.56 -1.37 37.83
N ASN A 823 9.55 -2.23 37.71
CA ASN A 823 9.99 -2.76 36.43
C ASN A 823 9.35 -4.11 36.12
N THR A 824 9.24 -4.42 34.83
CA THR A 824 8.95 -5.77 34.35
C THR A 824 10.18 -6.29 33.61
N VAL A 825 10.71 -7.43 34.03
CA VAL A 825 11.99 -7.97 33.54
C VAL A 825 11.83 -9.42 33.11
N PHE A 826 12.30 -9.71 31.90
CA PHE A 826 12.44 -11.04 31.35
C PHE A 826 13.91 -11.26 31.00
N GLY A 827 14.58 -12.22 31.66
CA GLY A 827 15.92 -12.66 31.25
C GLY A 827 15.85 -13.43 29.92
N SER A 828 14.81 -14.25 29.79
CA SER A 828 14.48 -15.07 28.63
C SER A 828 15.36 -16.32 28.54
N ALA A 829 16.32 -16.46 27.64
CA ALA A 829 17.03 -17.72 27.44
C ALA A 829 18.54 -17.60 27.69
N GLY A 830 19.03 -18.18 28.78
CA GLY A 830 20.44 -18.23 29.15
C GLY A 830 20.61 -18.25 30.65
N ASP A 831 21.86 -18.29 31.15
CA ASP A 831 22.12 -18.19 32.59
C ASP A 831 22.28 -16.69 32.96
N ASP A 832 21.18 -16.01 33.28
CA ASP A 832 21.14 -14.54 33.40
C ASP A 832 21.52 -14.00 34.78
N ILE A 833 21.91 -12.73 34.85
CA ILE A 833 22.17 -12.00 36.10
C ILE A 833 21.30 -10.75 36.17
N ILE A 834 20.31 -10.73 37.06
CA ILE A 834 19.32 -9.64 37.15
C ILE A 834 19.46 -8.90 38.48
N TYR A 835 19.59 -7.58 38.43
CA TYR A 835 19.58 -6.67 39.58
C TYR A 835 18.36 -5.75 39.51
N SER A 836 17.35 -6.01 40.36
CA SER A 836 16.06 -5.32 40.28
C SER A 836 16.03 -3.92 40.89
N GLY A 837 17.03 -3.59 41.72
CA GLY A 837 17.10 -2.27 42.33
C GLY A 837 15.89 -1.95 43.22
N SER A 838 15.40 -0.70 43.19
CA SER A 838 14.30 -0.25 44.06
C SER A 838 13.00 -0.07 43.31
N GLY A 839 11.89 -0.53 43.89
CA GLY A 839 10.57 -0.53 43.31
C GLY A 839 9.87 -1.85 43.57
N SER A 840 8.63 -1.99 43.09
CA SER A 840 7.93 -3.28 43.14
C SER A 840 8.04 -3.92 41.77
N ASP A 841 9.02 -4.80 41.62
CA ASP A 841 9.38 -5.36 40.32
C ASP A 841 8.70 -6.73 40.07
N VAL A 842 8.47 -7.04 38.80
CA VAL A 842 8.09 -8.39 38.34
C VAL A 842 9.24 -8.94 37.51
N ILE A 843 9.79 -10.07 37.91
CA ILE A 843 11.02 -10.63 37.35
C ILE A 843 10.79 -12.09 36.97
N ASN A 844 11.04 -12.42 35.72
CA ASN A 844 11.12 -13.78 35.22
C ASN A 844 12.52 -14.01 34.67
N GLY A 845 13.29 -14.93 35.27
CA GLY A 845 14.60 -15.30 34.74
C GLY A 845 14.49 -15.93 33.36
N GLY A 846 13.45 -16.75 33.15
CA GLY A 846 13.24 -17.48 31.90
C GLY A 846 13.89 -18.86 31.97
N THR A 847 14.43 -19.36 30.86
CA THR A 847 15.10 -20.68 30.79
C THR A 847 16.61 -20.55 31.01
N GLY A 848 17.14 -21.28 31.97
CA GLY A 848 18.56 -21.30 32.33
C GLY A 848 18.73 -21.41 33.84
N ASN A 849 19.90 -21.07 34.37
CA ASN A 849 20.10 -21.01 35.81
C ASN A 849 20.42 -19.58 36.21
N ASP A 850 19.36 -18.83 36.51
CA ASP A 850 19.47 -17.39 36.65
C ASP A 850 19.91 -16.97 38.04
N THR A 851 20.57 -15.84 38.15
CA THR A 851 20.98 -15.23 39.42
C THR A 851 20.28 -13.89 39.61
N ILE A 852 19.29 -13.87 40.49
CA ILE A 852 18.44 -12.70 40.73
C ILE A 852 18.84 -12.03 42.05
N TRP A 853 19.17 -10.75 42.01
CA TRP A 853 19.48 -9.90 43.14
C TRP A 853 18.37 -8.87 43.35
N LEU A 854 17.51 -9.17 44.33
CA LEU A 854 16.42 -8.28 44.70
C LEU A 854 16.95 -7.09 45.50
N GLY A 855 16.38 -5.91 45.24
CA GLY A 855 16.59 -4.73 46.06
C GLY A 855 15.42 -4.48 47.00
N GLY A 856 14.73 -3.35 46.84
CA GLY A 856 13.76 -2.88 47.83
C GLY A 856 12.40 -2.57 47.23
N GLY A 857 11.35 -3.16 47.80
CA GLY A 857 9.95 -2.92 47.45
C GLY A 857 9.19 -4.24 47.50
N ARG A 858 8.08 -4.38 46.78
CA ARG A 858 7.28 -5.62 46.76
C ARG A 858 7.48 -6.37 45.46
N ASP A 859 8.47 -7.24 45.44
CA ASP A 859 8.87 -7.91 44.21
C ASP A 859 8.14 -9.24 44.02
N ILE A 860 7.93 -9.61 42.76
CA ILE A 860 7.45 -10.93 42.36
C ILE A 860 8.52 -11.58 41.49
N VAL A 861 9.05 -12.72 41.93
CA VAL A 861 9.94 -13.55 41.10
C VAL A 861 9.14 -14.74 40.58
N VAL A 862 8.99 -14.84 39.28
CA VAL A 862 8.19 -15.85 38.59
C VAL A 862 9.02 -17.13 38.40
N LEU A 863 8.43 -18.27 38.74
CA LEU A 863 9.01 -19.60 38.51
C LEU A 863 8.04 -20.46 37.69
N ALA A 864 8.61 -21.22 36.75
CA ALA A 864 7.91 -22.20 35.93
C ALA A 864 8.66 -23.54 35.88
N ARG A 865 7.99 -24.61 35.45
CA ARG A 865 8.66 -25.88 35.13
C ARG A 865 9.42 -25.74 33.81
N GLY A 866 10.56 -26.40 33.70
CA GLY A 866 11.40 -26.40 32.50
C GLY A 866 12.35 -25.20 32.40
N ASN A 867 12.24 -24.25 33.33
CA ASN A 867 13.02 -23.02 33.34
C ASN A 867 14.43 -23.19 33.92
N GLY A 868 14.75 -24.33 34.54
CA GLY A 868 16.05 -24.55 35.17
C GLY A 868 16.06 -24.17 36.66
N VAL A 869 17.21 -23.77 37.19
CA VAL A 869 17.41 -23.59 38.64
C VAL A 869 17.91 -22.20 38.98
N ASP A 870 17.01 -21.36 39.48
CA ASP A 870 17.33 -19.96 39.79
C ASP A 870 17.93 -19.80 41.19
N THR A 871 18.86 -18.88 41.34
CA THR A 871 19.39 -18.42 42.62
C THR A 871 18.82 -17.05 42.95
N ILE A 872 17.92 -16.99 43.92
CA ILE A 872 17.27 -15.76 44.36
C ILE A 872 17.96 -15.25 45.63
N ASN A 873 18.61 -14.10 45.50
CA ASN A 873 19.31 -13.42 46.57
C ASN A 873 18.47 -12.28 47.15
N ASN A 874 18.72 -11.96 48.43
CA ASN A 874 18.04 -10.89 49.18
C ASN A 874 16.51 -11.02 49.29
N PHE A 875 15.95 -12.23 49.20
CA PHE A 875 14.52 -12.46 49.37
C PHE A 875 13.98 -11.91 50.71
N GLN A 876 12.99 -11.03 50.66
CA GLN A 876 12.45 -10.34 51.84
C GLN A 876 11.09 -10.91 52.23
N LEU A 877 11.02 -11.58 53.39
CA LEU A 877 9.77 -12.16 53.90
C LEU A 877 8.65 -11.11 54.03
N GLY A 878 7.54 -11.35 53.35
CA GLY A 878 6.34 -10.50 53.40
C GLY A 878 6.38 -9.28 52.46
N LEU A 879 7.48 -9.07 51.75
CA LEU A 879 7.61 -8.08 50.70
C LEU A 879 7.80 -8.75 49.34
N THR A 880 8.68 -9.74 49.25
CA THR A 880 8.86 -10.56 48.05
C THR A 880 7.87 -11.72 48.03
N GLN A 881 7.28 -11.97 46.86
CA GLN A 881 6.49 -13.16 46.56
C GLN A 881 7.11 -13.95 45.40
N ILE A 882 6.80 -15.24 45.37
CA ILE A 882 7.14 -16.13 44.26
C ILE A 882 5.90 -16.33 43.40
N GLY A 883 5.98 -15.86 42.17
CA GLY A 883 4.97 -16.09 41.15
C GLY A 883 5.04 -17.53 40.64
N LEU A 884 3.90 -18.22 40.56
CA LEU A 884 3.81 -19.56 39.99
C LEU A 884 3.00 -19.49 38.69
N THR A 885 3.62 -19.89 37.57
CA THR A 885 3.00 -19.93 36.25
C THR A 885 3.08 -21.36 35.65
N GLY A 886 2.59 -21.56 34.42
CA GLY A 886 2.64 -22.86 33.74
C GLY A 886 1.80 -23.94 34.43
N GLY A 887 0.73 -23.54 35.12
CA GLY A 887 -0.14 -24.43 35.89
C GLY A 887 0.43 -24.89 37.24
N LEU A 888 1.57 -24.35 37.69
CA LEU A 888 2.09 -24.61 39.03
C LEU A 888 1.19 -24.00 40.11
N THR A 889 0.94 -24.76 41.16
CA THR A 889 0.28 -24.29 42.37
C THR A 889 1.16 -24.53 43.59
N PHE A 890 0.88 -23.85 44.70
CA PHE A 890 1.61 -24.06 45.95
C PHE A 890 1.59 -25.53 46.42
N SER A 891 0.53 -26.28 46.07
CA SER A 891 0.41 -27.69 46.45
C SER A 891 1.36 -28.63 45.70
N ASP A 892 1.95 -28.17 44.61
CA ASP A 892 2.91 -28.93 43.80
C ASP A 892 4.34 -28.83 44.35
N LEU A 893 4.58 -27.93 45.32
CA LEU A 893 5.90 -27.55 45.77
C LEU A 893 6.39 -28.35 46.99
N ALA A 894 7.66 -28.73 46.95
CA ALA A 894 8.44 -29.21 48.08
C ALA A 894 9.49 -28.16 48.46
N ILE A 895 9.51 -27.75 49.73
CA ILE A 895 10.43 -26.73 50.26
C ILE A 895 11.36 -27.38 51.28
N ALA A 896 12.67 -27.30 51.07
CA ALA A 896 13.67 -27.95 51.90
C ALA A 896 14.86 -27.04 52.21
N GLN A 897 15.46 -27.20 53.39
CA GLN A 897 16.71 -26.53 53.73
C GLN A 897 17.90 -27.41 53.34
N VAL A 898 18.81 -26.89 52.52
CA VAL A 898 20.06 -27.58 52.13
C VAL A 898 21.21 -26.58 52.16
N ASP A 899 22.30 -26.90 52.85
CA ASP A 899 23.55 -26.13 52.90
C ASP A 899 23.40 -24.61 53.13
N GLY A 900 22.38 -24.20 53.89
CA GLY A 900 22.13 -22.80 54.24
C GLY A 900 21.22 -22.03 53.27
N ALA A 901 20.79 -22.65 52.17
CA ALA A 901 19.78 -22.13 51.25
C ALA A 901 18.44 -22.86 51.40
N THR A 902 17.35 -22.18 51.07
CA THR A 902 16.02 -22.81 50.96
C THR A 902 15.78 -23.20 49.51
N LEU A 903 15.62 -24.49 49.26
CA LEU A 903 15.34 -25.05 47.94
C LEU A 903 13.83 -25.18 47.73
N ILE A 904 13.37 -24.82 46.53
CA ILE A 904 11.99 -24.96 46.07
C ILE A 904 11.99 -25.93 44.88
N SER A 905 11.24 -27.01 44.98
CA SER A 905 11.17 -28.06 43.96
C SER A 905 9.73 -28.40 43.62
N ALA A 906 9.46 -28.83 42.38
CA ALA A 906 8.15 -29.32 41.94
C ALA A 906 8.25 -30.75 41.41
N GLY A 907 7.92 -31.74 42.26
CA GLY A 907 8.20 -33.15 41.96
C GLY A 907 9.69 -33.48 42.09
N ASN A 908 10.33 -33.91 41.00
CA ASN A 908 11.77 -34.22 40.96
C ASN A 908 12.64 -33.07 40.45
N GLU A 909 12.02 -31.96 40.09
CA GLU A 909 12.65 -30.80 39.48
C GLU A 909 12.92 -29.74 40.55
N LEU A 910 14.15 -29.27 40.63
CA LEU A 910 14.52 -28.11 41.45
C LEU A 910 14.22 -26.86 40.63
N LEU A 911 13.51 -25.88 41.20
CA LEU A 911 13.12 -24.65 40.51
C LEU A 911 13.97 -23.47 40.96
N ALA A 912 14.23 -23.36 42.27
CA ALA A 912 15.00 -22.23 42.80
C ALA A 912 15.70 -22.55 44.13
N ALA A 913 16.74 -21.79 44.42
CA ALA A 913 17.44 -21.70 45.69
C ALA A 913 17.38 -20.27 46.22
N LEU A 914 16.76 -20.08 47.38
CA LEU A 914 16.71 -18.82 48.12
C LEU A 914 17.89 -18.72 49.08
N SER A 915 18.78 -17.76 48.83
CA SER A 915 19.95 -17.52 49.68
C SER A 915 19.55 -16.91 51.02
N TRP A 916 20.09 -17.45 52.13
CA TRP A 916 19.95 -16.92 53.49
C TRP A 916 18.52 -16.83 54.06
N VAL A 917 17.56 -17.52 53.43
CA VAL A 917 16.19 -17.69 53.94
C VAL A 917 16.05 -19.04 54.62
N GLN A 918 15.30 -19.09 55.73
CA GLN A 918 14.99 -20.34 56.42
C GLN A 918 13.73 -20.99 55.82
N ALA A 919 13.81 -22.27 55.45
CA ALA A 919 12.72 -22.99 54.79
C ALA A 919 11.41 -22.95 55.60
N SER A 920 11.52 -22.98 56.94
CA SER A 920 10.37 -22.92 57.86
C SER A 920 9.63 -21.58 57.85
N SER A 921 10.18 -20.53 57.25
CA SER A 921 9.54 -19.21 57.12
C SER A 921 8.74 -19.03 55.83
N ILE A 922 8.92 -19.92 54.86
CA ILE A 922 8.22 -19.91 53.58
C ILE A 922 6.91 -20.68 53.73
N ASN A 923 5.80 -20.05 53.34
CA ASN A 923 4.46 -20.63 53.41
C ASN A 923 3.62 -20.16 52.22
N SER A 924 2.35 -20.56 52.14
CA SER A 924 1.50 -20.24 50.98
C SER A 924 1.36 -18.75 50.69
N SER A 925 1.50 -17.86 51.68
CA SER A 925 1.45 -16.40 51.45
C SER A 925 2.71 -15.85 50.76
N SER A 926 3.80 -16.61 50.76
CA SER A 926 5.02 -16.30 50.01
C SER A 926 4.87 -16.54 48.52
N PHE A 927 3.72 -17.09 48.07
CA PHE A 927 3.46 -17.43 46.68
C PHE A 927 2.20 -16.73 46.18
N VAL A 928 2.15 -16.48 44.89
CA VAL A 928 0.99 -15.98 44.15
C VAL A 928 0.91 -16.71 42.82
N THR A 929 -0.29 -17.04 42.37
CA THR A 929 -0.48 -17.52 40.99
C THR A 929 -0.52 -16.28 40.11
N VAL A 930 0.34 -16.26 39.09
CA VAL A 930 0.47 -15.14 38.15
C VAL A 930 -0.15 -15.52 36.84
#